data_AF-A0A950QNA9-F1
#
_entry.id   AF-A0A950QNA9-F1
#
_cell.length_a   1.000
_cell.length_b   1.000
_cell.length_c   1.000
_cell.angle_alpha   90.00
_cell.angle_beta   90.00
_cell.angle_gamma   90.00
#
_symmetry.space_group_name_H-M   'P 1'
#
loop_
_entity.id
_entity.type
_entity.pdbx_description
1 polymer ?
#
loop_
_entity_poly.entity_id
_entity_poly.type
_entity_poly.pdbx_seq_one_letter_code
_entity_poly.pdbx_strand_id
1 'polypeptide(L)'
;AIYSAFTHTDPFFQPDPCDPQGTPPDPTPPTAATLDTTYFTSLLNQIRSRLSSVEGFQLYGSNWTSHQAACNIPEQAFGALDSSVHFQPCSYTNPTDWLNAVALKNGGTSSGNNVNMRKLEMLALAYNLPDLGTNFYQNADVEARVIAGLDFFSYMQALNGCFGNLTQWPGVGATMPSDGNLQGRINAPCSSIEGAGTEAIGLAFQLMENDPGFLSALNQPISDALEPGVLRWQAYQQMFVANVNFLNAANNHWRGHAPNQDMLQAGSFILSNNALTFLDQQYGTNLALPQYAALEYVYQAVGLATEQYGGVWVSDRGLSLEVNGTGNGGYDGGYGENGVHLMVRLAKFLRDAGLEGSGNQPVHDQAIRAVHAFSNFLFPATTGSSNVATIRKEENITFRKNLNVGEIDFGGYYTYYAGAEFCDPVAIHQFYLEAQNGISWSDLPTTGNSHFDDIFTDYLEELGDYEALASLYNSQPDPTSVTLLNEPGSPDGVFLDPEGGAVSIKNQGDQIFMELNWRPLHGSAKPDPNNEIVNNVARIHHSTATFDRIATISMPHDAATGASGAYTSGPYGTQYICRWGKYLVALNWQSADATLTLPPDMTRGTGIDLVSGTTYDLSSTTQVPVPADGGVVLYEN
;
A
#
# COMPACT_ATOMS: atom_id res chain seq x y z
N ALA A 1 -25.54 -11.04 19.97
CA ALA A 1 -24.97 -11.98 20.96
C ALA A 1 -24.53 -13.24 20.23
N ILE A 2 -23.39 -13.83 20.59
CA ILE A 2 -22.95 -15.13 20.07
C ILE A 2 -23.64 -16.20 20.91
N TYR A 3 -24.45 -17.05 20.29
CA TYR A 3 -25.25 -18.08 20.99
C TYR A 3 -24.53 -19.42 21.05
N SER A 4 -23.67 -19.70 20.08
CA SER A 4 -22.83 -20.88 20.02
C SER A 4 -21.58 -20.57 19.18
N ALA A 5 -20.47 -21.19 19.53
CA ALA A 5 -19.24 -21.18 18.77
C ALA A 5 -18.75 -22.61 18.67
N PHE A 6 -18.50 -23.08 17.45
CA PHE A 6 -18.09 -24.45 17.18
C PHE A 6 -16.67 -24.43 16.60
N THR A 7 -15.88 -25.42 17.00
CA THR A 7 -14.60 -25.71 16.35
C THR A 7 -14.60 -27.19 15.98
N HIS A 8 -14.45 -27.48 14.69
CA HIS A 8 -14.46 -28.83 14.16
C HIS A 8 -13.46 -28.94 13.00
N THR A 9 -12.92 -30.15 12.82
CA THR A 9 -12.19 -30.65 11.67
C THR A 9 -13.00 -31.07 10.42
N ASP A 10 -14.35 -31.11 10.43
CA ASP A 10 -15.16 -31.46 9.26
C ASP A 10 -15.36 -30.21 8.42
N PRO A 11 -14.86 -30.19 7.17
CA PRO A 11 -15.00 -29.03 6.29
C PRO A 11 -16.46 -28.73 5.94
N PHE A 12 -17.37 -29.68 6.13
CA PHE A 12 -18.81 -29.50 5.89
C PHE A 12 -19.63 -29.48 7.16
N PHE A 13 -19.00 -29.20 8.31
CA PHE A 13 -19.73 -29.15 9.57
C PHE A 13 -20.93 -28.21 9.45
N GLN A 14 -22.12 -28.79 9.58
CA GLN A 14 -23.34 -28.06 9.81
C GLN A 14 -23.71 -28.25 11.28
N PRO A 15 -23.86 -27.15 12.05
CA PRO A 15 -24.44 -27.23 13.39
C PRO A 15 -25.78 -27.97 13.34
N ASP A 16 -26.15 -28.64 14.44
CA ASP A 16 -27.46 -29.28 14.53
C ASP A 16 -28.52 -28.20 14.29
N PRO A 17 -29.52 -28.40 13.40
CA PRO A 17 -30.61 -27.44 13.24
C PRO A 17 -31.37 -27.13 14.55
N CYS A 18 -31.25 -28.01 15.54
CA CYS A 18 -31.81 -27.83 16.89
C CYS A 18 -30.90 -27.03 17.83
N ASP A 19 -29.64 -26.77 17.45
CA ASP A 19 -28.75 -25.92 18.24
C ASP A 19 -29.37 -24.53 18.38
N PRO A 20 -29.44 -23.96 19.60
CA PRO A 20 -30.04 -22.65 19.80
C PRO A 20 -29.40 -21.59 18.91
N GLN A 21 -30.15 -21.10 17.94
CA GLN A 21 -29.77 -19.98 17.10
C GLN A 21 -30.29 -18.68 17.71
N GLY A 22 -29.46 -17.65 17.64
CA GLY A 22 -29.85 -16.29 17.98
C GLY A 22 -30.68 -15.63 16.90
N THR A 23 -31.35 -14.55 17.26
CA THR A 23 -31.68 -13.51 16.29
C THR A 23 -30.50 -12.53 16.27
N PRO A 24 -29.87 -12.29 15.11
CA PRO A 24 -28.90 -11.21 14.99
C PRO A 24 -29.60 -9.91 15.41
N PRO A 25 -28.99 -9.07 16.25
CA PRO A 25 -29.58 -7.79 16.59
C PRO A 25 -29.68 -6.93 15.33
N ASP A 26 -30.82 -6.28 15.12
CA ASP A 26 -31.02 -5.39 13.97
C ASP A 26 -29.92 -4.32 13.96
N PRO A 27 -29.14 -4.19 12.87
CA PRO A 27 -28.15 -3.15 12.75
C PRO A 27 -28.79 -1.78 12.96
N THR A 28 -28.23 -0.97 13.85
CA THR A 28 -28.64 0.42 13.97
C THR A 28 -28.07 1.19 12.78
N PRO A 29 -28.86 2.04 12.09
CA PRO A 29 -28.34 2.88 11.03
C PRO A 29 -27.18 3.76 11.54
N PRO A 30 -26.09 3.90 10.78
CA PRO A 30 -25.02 4.82 11.14
C PRO A 30 -25.51 6.27 11.11
N THR A 31 -24.80 7.13 11.83
CA THR A 31 -25.01 8.59 11.73
C THR A 31 -24.05 9.12 10.69
N ALA A 32 -24.57 9.69 9.60
CA ALA A 32 -23.74 10.25 8.53
C ALA A 32 -22.79 11.34 9.05
N ALA A 33 -21.61 11.41 8.45
CA ALA A 33 -20.59 12.39 8.75
C ALA A 33 -21.09 13.79 8.40
N THR A 34 -20.80 14.76 9.28
CA THR A 34 -21.08 16.17 9.02
C THR A 34 -19.83 16.83 8.47
N LEU A 35 -19.70 16.84 7.14
CA LEU A 35 -18.52 17.37 6.43
C LEU A 35 -18.72 18.84 6.03
N ASP A 36 -19.03 19.69 7.02
CA ASP A 36 -19.33 21.11 6.78
C ASP A 36 -18.12 22.03 7.02
N THR A 37 -18.31 23.35 6.86
CA THR A 37 -17.27 24.35 7.11
C THR A 37 -16.71 24.31 8.54
N THR A 38 -17.53 23.96 9.53
CA THR A 38 -17.08 23.87 10.94
C THR A 38 -16.13 22.69 11.10
N TYR A 39 -16.48 21.56 10.51
CA TYR A 39 -15.65 20.36 10.47
C TYR A 39 -14.29 20.65 9.81
N PHE A 40 -14.26 21.22 8.60
CA PHE A 40 -13.01 21.53 7.90
C PHE A 40 -12.15 22.56 8.65
N THR A 41 -12.78 23.55 9.28
CA THR A 41 -12.04 24.49 10.15
C THR A 41 -11.35 23.76 11.31
N SER A 42 -12.02 22.79 11.93
CA SER A 42 -11.45 21.96 12.99
C SER A 42 -10.30 21.10 12.46
N LEU A 43 -10.51 20.39 11.34
CA LEU A 43 -9.51 19.55 10.69
C LEU A 43 -8.23 20.33 10.37
N LEU A 44 -8.33 21.47 9.69
CA LEU A 44 -7.19 22.32 9.37
C LEU A 44 -6.44 22.79 10.62
N ASN A 45 -7.14 23.09 11.72
CA ASN A 45 -6.48 23.43 12.99
C ASN A 45 -5.71 22.25 13.58
N GLN A 46 -6.23 21.03 13.47
CA GLN A 46 -5.52 19.83 13.90
C GLN A 46 -4.27 19.59 13.04
N ILE A 47 -4.40 19.69 11.70
CA ILE A 47 -3.28 19.57 10.75
C ILE A 47 -2.17 20.57 11.08
N ARG A 48 -2.51 21.87 11.21
CA ARG A 48 -1.55 22.91 11.58
C ARG A 48 -0.85 22.60 12.91
N SER A 49 -1.58 22.09 13.91
CA SER A 49 -1.00 21.71 15.20
C SER A 49 0.00 20.54 15.07
N ARG A 50 -0.24 19.58 14.19
CA ARG A 50 0.68 18.48 13.92
C ARG A 50 1.90 18.96 13.15
N LEU A 51 1.73 19.82 12.15
CA LEU A 51 2.84 20.44 11.42
C LEU A 51 3.76 21.26 12.34
N SER A 52 3.22 22.03 13.28
CA SER A 52 4.05 22.71 14.29
C SER A 52 4.83 21.74 15.18
N SER A 53 4.34 20.51 15.38
CA SER A 53 5.11 19.48 16.08
C SER A 53 6.25 18.95 15.19
N VAL A 54 5.99 18.77 13.89
CA VAL A 54 7.01 18.39 12.89
C VAL A 54 8.13 19.44 12.80
N GLU A 55 7.81 20.73 12.78
CA GLU A 55 8.81 21.81 12.85
C GLU A 55 9.68 21.73 14.12
N GLY A 56 9.09 21.29 15.23
CA GLY A 56 9.77 21.06 16.51
C GLY A 56 10.67 19.82 16.52
N PHE A 57 10.44 18.85 15.62
CA PHE A 57 11.26 17.65 15.45
C PHE A 57 12.56 17.91 14.69
N GLN A 58 12.69 19.09 14.09
CA GLN A 58 13.87 19.44 13.32
C GLN A 58 14.96 20.11 14.18
N LEU A 59 16.22 19.72 13.97
CA LEU A 59 17.39 20.43 14.46
C LEU A 59 17.64 21.70 13.63
N TYR A 60 16.76 22.68 13.79
CA TYR A 60 16.79 23.96 13.08
C TYR A 60 16.40 25.12 14.03
N GLY A 61 16.74 26.36 13.65
CA GLY A 61 16.33 27.57 14.37
C GLY A 61 16.68 27.54 15.85
N SER A 62 15.69 27.82 16.71
CA SER A 62 15.88 27.85 18.18
C SER A 62 16.27 26.48 18.76
N ASN A 63 15.83 25.37 18.16
CA ASN A 63 16.19 24.02 18.60
C ASN A 63 17.69 23.78 18.38
N TRP A 64 18.19 24.12 17.18
CA TRP A 64 19.61 24.07 16.86
C TRP A 64 20.46 24.98 17.77
N THR A 65 20.08 26.25 17.90
CA THR A 65 20.82 27.20 18.74
C THR A 65 20.92 26.74 20.20
N SER A 66 19.84 26.17 20.73
CA SER A 66 19.82 25.63 22.10
C SER A 66 20.78 24.45 22.26
N HIS A 67 20.85 23.56 21.27
CA HIS A 67 21.78 22.43 21.27
C HIS A 67 23.24 22.87 21.13
N GLN A 68 23.54 23.82 20.23
CA GLN A 68 24.88 24.39 20.11
C GLN A 68 25.37 25.04 21.41
N ALA A 69 24.47 25.72 22.13
CA ALA A 69 24.82 26.35 23.40
C ALA A 69 25.07 25.33 24.52
N ALA A 70 24.36 24.20 24.50
CA ALA A 70 24.44 23.17 25.53
C ALA A 70 25.58 22.17 25.29
N CYS A 71 25.86 21.81 24.03
CA CYS A 71 26.81 20.75 23.66
C CYS A 71 27.51 21.01 22.33
N ASN A 72 28.60 20.27 22.09
CA ASN A 72 29.34 20.33 20.82
C ASN A 72 28.69 19.45 19.76
N ILE A 73 27.48 19.84 19.32
CA ILE A 73 26.75 19.15 18.27
C ILE A 73 27.47 19.31 16.91
N PRO A 74 27.69 18.24 16.14
CA PRO A 74 28.37 18.32 14.84
C PRO A 74 27.51 19.07 13.81
N GLU A 75 28.16 19.81 12.91
CA GLU A 75 27.50 20.59 11.86
C GLU A 75 26.67 19.70 10.92
N GLN A 76 27.08 18.44 10.69
CA GLN A 76 26.36 17.48 9.86
C GLN A 76 24.94 17.18 10.37
N ALA A 77 24.65 17.45 11.65
CA ALA A 77 23.32 17.21 12.23
C ALA A 77 22.35 18.38 12.04
N PHE A 78 22.81 19.53 11.52
CA PHE A 78 21.92 20.65 11.22
C PHE A 78 20.87 20.25 10.20
N GLY A 79 19.59 20.53 10.49
CA GLY A 79 18.47 20.18 9.62
C GLY A 79 17.88 18.78 9.84
N ALA A 80 18.48 17.94 10.69
CA ALA A 80 17.99 16.58 10.96
C ALA A 80 16.55 16.55 11.48
N LEU A 81 15.77 15.55 11.06
CA LEU A 81 14.35 15.35 11.40
C LEU A 81 14.17 14.01 12.14
N ASP A 82 13.65 14.04 13.38
CA ASP A 82 13.42 12.84 14.20
C ASP A 82 12.22 13.02 15.17
N SER A 83 11.22 12.13 15.07
CA SER A 83 10.00 12.12 15.91
C SER A 83 10.27 11.76 17.37
N SER A 84 11.38 11.08 17.63
CA SER A 84 11.70 10.56 18.96
C SER A 84 12.17 11.62 19.95
N VAL A 85 12.31 12.90 19.53
CA VAL A 85 12.87 14.06 20.28
C VAL A 85 13.57 13.63 21.56
N HIS A 86 14.66 12.90 21.33
CA HIS A 86 15.66 12.56 22.33
C HIS A 86 16.99 13.14 21.89
N PHE A 87 16.97 14.34 21.30
CA PHE A 87 18.09 15.27 21.40
C PHE A 87 18.17 15.71 22.87
N GLN A 88 18.51 14.77 23.74
CA GLN A 88 18.82 15.05 25.12
C GLN A 88 20.09 15.89 25.07
N PRO A 89 20.03 17.18 25.43
CA PRO A 89 21.21 18.02 25.35
C PRO A 89 22.30 17.35 26.17
N CYS A 90 23.43 17.08 25.51
CA CYS A 90 24.66 16.58 26.14
C CYS A 90 24.70 15.10 26.55
N SER A 91 23.83 14.22 26.05
CA SER A 91 23.97 12.77 26.33
C SER A 91 25.14 12.10 25.61
N TYR A 92 25.65 12.72 24.53
CA TYR A 92 26.73 12.18 23.71
C TYR A 92 28.00 13.01 23.90
N THR A 93 29.12 12.33 24.13
CA THR A 93 30.37 12.95 24.60
C THR A 93 31.36 13.29 23.48
N ASN A 94 31.12 12.79 22.27
CA ASN A 94 31.94 13.09 21.09
C ASN A 94 31.07 13.21 19.81
N PRO A 95 31.60 13.81 18.73
CA PRO A 95 30.89 13.99 17.47
C PRO A 95 30.35 12.70 16.84
N THR A 96 31.12 11.61 16.88
CA THR A 96 30.71 10.32 16.31
C THR A 96 29.50 9.74 17.03
N ASP A 97 29.46 9.80 18.36
CA ASP A 97 28.30 9.35 19.13
C ASP A 97 27.05 10.19 18.83
N TRP A 98 27.21 11.50 18.63
CA TRP A 98 26.12 12.38 18.18
C TRP A 98 25.56 11.95 16.83
N LEU A 99 26.43 11.76 15.84
CA LEU A 99 26.03 11.38 14.49
C LEU A 99 25.41 9.97 14.45
N ASN A 100 25.98 9.03 15.22
CA ASN A 100 25.39 7.72 15.42
C ASN A 100 24.00 7.83 16.08
N ALA A 101 23.81 8.72 17.04
CA ALA A 101 22.51 8.87 17.68
C ALA A 101 21.43 9.38 16.73
N VAL A 102 21.75 10.38 15.90
CA VAL A 102 20.83 10.95 14.92
C VAL A 102 20.53 9.95 13.79
N ALA A 103 21.53 9.16 13.36
CA ALA A 103 21.33 8.15 12.32
C ALA A 103 20.59 6.90 12.84
N LEU A 104 21.01 6.31 13.98
CA LEU A 104 20.73 4.91 14.35
C LEU A 104 19.61 4.67 15.37
N LYS A 105 19.42 5.58 16.33
CA LYS A 105 18.82 5.21 17.62
C LYS A 105 17.37 4.76 17.44
N ASN A 106 16.96 3.63 18.02
CA ASN A 106 15.60 3.03 18.01
C ASN A 106 14.46 4.06 17.81
N GLY A 107 14.13 4.36 16.55
CA GLY A 107 13.18 5.42 16.17
C GLY A 107 13.75 6.58 15.32
N GLY A 108 15.03 6.57 14.93
CA GLY A 108 15.69 7.59 14.11
C GLY A 108 15.49 7.40 12.60
N THR A 109 16.16 8.23 11.80
CA THR A 109 15.99 8.29 10.33
C THR A 109 16.22 6.95 9.61
N SER A 110 17.08 6.06 10.15
CA SER A 110 17.50 4.83 9.45
C SER A 110 16.76 3.53 9.82
N SER A 111 15.62 3.61 10.53
CA SER A 111 14.81 2.41 10.79
C SER A 111 14.41 1.76 9.46
N GLY A 112 14.20 0.45 9.39
CA GLY A 112 14.22 -0.32 8.12
C GLY A 112 13.41 0.22 6.93
N ASN A 113 12.37 1.03 7.13
CA ASN A 113 11.57 1.68 6.08
C ASN A 113 11.80 3.20 5.93
N ASN A 114 12.67 3.79 6.76
CA ASN A 114 13.06 5.20 6.76
C ASN A 114 11.90 6.20 6.86
N VAL A 115 10.71 5.80 7.29
CA VAL A 115 9.49 6.64 7.25
C VAL A 115 9.62 7.98 7.97
N ASN A 116 10.57 8.11 8.90
CA ASN A 116 10.90 9.38 9.54
C ASN A 116 11.31 10.49 8.54
N MET A 117 11.87 10.11 7.40
CA MET A 117 12.23 11.03 6.32
C MET A 117 11.01 11.74 5.73
N ARG A 118 9.80 11.15 5.84
CA ARG A 118 8.54 11.75 5.39
C ARG A 118 8.22 13.10 6.05
N LYS A 119 8.84 13.43 7.19
CA LYS A 119 8.72 14.77 7.77
C LYS A 119 9.21 15.89 6.84
N LEU A 120 10.16 15.59 5.95
CA LEU A 120 10.66 16.55 4.97
C LEU A 120 9.59 16.89 3.92
N GLU A 121 8.93 15.88 3.35
CA GLU A 121 7.82 16.10 2.43
C GLU A 121 6.62 16.74 3.14
N MET A 122 6.34 16.44 4.41
CA MET A 122 5.29 17.15 5.16
C MET A 122 5.52 18.67 5.18
N LEU A 123 6.77 19.11 5.39
CA LEU A 123 7.12 20.53 5.36
C LEU A 123 7.00 21.11 3.94
N ALA A 124 7.40 20.37 2.91
CA ALA A 124 7.28 20.80 1.52
C ALA A 124 5.82 20.86 1.04
N LEU A 125 4.98 19.92 1.45
CA LEU A 125 3.52 19.93 1.22
C LEU A 125 2.91 21.13 1.94
N ALA A 126 3.26 21.35 3.20
CA ALA A 126 2.76 22.48 3.98
C ALA A 126 3.11 23.84 3.35
N TYR A 127 4.29 23.94 2.74
CA TYR A 127 4.72 25.12 1.97
C TYR A 127 3.82 25.38 0.75
N ASN A 128 3.24 24.34 0.15
CA ASN A 128 2.46 24.42 -1.09
C ASN A 128 0.93 24.43 -0.89
N LEU A 129 0.41 24.20 0.31
CA LEU A 129 -1.02 24.14 0.60
C LEU A 129 -1.59 25.48 1.11
N PRO A 130 -2.37 26.23 0.30
CA PRO A 130 -2.87 27.56 0.67
C PRO A 130 -3.73 27.57 1.94
N ASP A 131 -4.53 26.53 2.14
CA ASP A 131 -5.49 26.44 3.25
C ASP A 131 -4.82 26.29 4.62
N LEU A 132 -3.52 26.01 4.68
CA LEU A 132 -2.76 26.01 5.94
C LEU A 132 -2.40 27.41 6.42
N GLY A 133 -2.59 28.44 5.58
CA GLY A 133 -2.36 29.84 5.90
C GLY A 133 -0.89 30.25 5.93
N THR A 134 -0.62 31.55 6.11
CA THR A 134 0.70 32.17 5.93
C THR A 134 1.80 31.71 6.89
N ASN A 135 1.45 30.93 7.92
CA ASN A 135 2.44 30.33 8.82
C ASN A 135 3.18 29.17 8.14
N PHE A 136 2.55 28.55 7.14
CA PHE A 136 3.11 27.42 6.40
C PHE A 136 3.21 27.72 4.90
N TYR A 137 2.10 28.12 4.29
CA TYR A 137 2.01 28.38 2.86
C TYR A 137 2.97 29.48 2.43
N GLN A 138 3.88 29.14 1.52
CA GLN A 138 4.93 30.02 0.98
C GLN A 138 5.72 30.77 2.06
N ASN A 139 5.90 30.13 3.23
CA ASN A 139 6.59 30.73 4.36
C ASN A 139 8.11 30.53 4.23
N ALA A 140 8.87 31.61 4.35
CA ALA A 140 10.33 31.59 4.21
C ALA A 140 11.05 30.74 5.27
N ASP A 141 10.49 30.59 6.48
CA ASP A 141 11.06 29.69 7.49
C ASP A 141 10.88 28.24 7.08
N VAL A 142 9.69 27.87 6.57
CA VAL A 142 9.40 26.52 6.06
C VAL A 142 10.28 26.20 4.84
N GLU A 143 10.45 27.13 3.91
CA GLU A 143 11.39 27.00 2.77
C GLU A 143 12.81 26.67 3.27
N ALA A 144 13.33 27.46 4.21
CA ALA A 144 14.67 27.26 4.76
C ALA A 144 14.82 25.93 5.52
N ARG A 145 13.74 25.47 6.18
CA ARG A 145 13.69 24.16 6.84
C ARG A 145 13.74 23.00 5.85
N VAL A 146 13.04 23.10 4.72
CA VAL A 146 13.08 22.09 3.66
C VAL A 146 14.50 22.00 3.08
N ILE A 147 15.13 23.15 2.79
CA ILE A 147 16.53 23.21 2.33
C ILE A 147 17.48 22.57 3.36
N ALA A 148 17.35 22.92 4.64
CA ALA A 148 18.18 22.35 5.70
C ALA A 148 18.00 20.83 5.84
N GLY A 149 16.77 20.33 5.66
CA GLY A 149 16.49 18.89 5.68
C GLY A 149 17.11 18.15 4.49
N LEU A 150 17.05 18.71 3.28
CA LEU A 150 17.74 18.16 2.11
C LEU A 150 19.27 18.17 2.28
N ASP A 151 19.83 19.24 2.83
CA ASP A 151 21.26 19.31 3.19
C ASP A 151 21.63 18.18 4.17
N PHE A 152 20.83 17.98 5.22
CA PHE A 152 21.03 16.89 6.19
C PHE A 152 21.03 15.51 5.53
N PHE A 153 20.05 15.20 4.69
CA PHE A 153 20.01 13.88 4.04
C PHE A 153 21.16 13.68 3.04
N SER A 154 21.58 14.75 2.36
CA SER A 154 22.80 14.72 1.55
C SER A 154 24.01 14.35 2.42
N TYR A 155 24.14 14.93 3.63
CA TYR A 155 25.24 14.57 4.54
C TYR A 155 25.14 13.16 5.09
N MET A 156 23.94 12.70 5.41
CA MET A 156 23.71 11.41 6.07
C MET A 156 23.91 10.20 5.13
N GLN A 157 23.62 10.34 3.83
CA GLN A 157 23.59 9.22 2.89
C GLN A 157 24.91 8.43 2.88
N ALA A 158 24.79 7.10 2.89
CA ALA A 158 25.93 6.20 2.78
C ALA A 158 26.60 6.27 1.39
N LEU A 159 27.85 5.82 1.30
CA LEU A 159 28.60 5.80 0.03
C LEU A 159 27.90 4.97 -1.07
N ASN A 160 27.15 3.95 -0.68
CA ASN A 160 26.37 3.10 -1.59
C ASN A 160 24.92 3.58 -1.81
N GLY A 161 24.59 4.82 -1.43
CA GLY A 161 23.29 5.45 -1.68
C GLY A 161 22.20 5.19 -0.65
N CYS A 162 22.44 4.30 0.32
CA CYS A 162 21.45 3.87 1.30
C CYS A 162 21.32 4.81 2.51
N PHE A 163 20.17 4.70 3.17
CA PHE A 163 19.80 5.37 4.41
C PHE A 163 19.35 4.42 5.52
N GLY A 164 19.00 3.16 5.18
CA GLY A 164 18.35 2.21 6.09
C GLY A 164 19.28 1.18 6.73
N ASN A 165 18.83 0.62 7.86
CA ASN A 165 19.54 -0.40 8.66
C ASN A 165 20.98 0.00 9.00
N LEU A 166 21.20 1.29 9.25
CA LEU A 166 22.52 1.79 9.61
C LEU A 166 22.94 1.20 10.96
N THR A 167 24.24 0.98 11.12
CA THR A 167 24.87 0.51 12.39
C THR A 167 25.84 1.54 12.97
N GLN A 168 26.20 2.55 12.16
CA GLN A 168 26.96 3.75 12.49
C GLN A 168 26.66 4.83 11.44
N TRP A 169 27.03 6.08 11.72
CA TRP A 169 26.99 7.19 10.77
C TRP A 169 27.81 6.83 9.53
N PRO A 170 27.18 6.73 8.34
CA PRO A 170 27.88 6.35 7.13
C PRO A 170 28.24 7.57 6.25
N GLY A 171 27.72 8.74 6.63
CA GLY A 171 27.72 9.96 5.84
C GLY A 171 29.04 10.71 5.84
N VAL A 172 28.96 12.02 5.54
CA VAL A 172 30.14 12.90 5.45
C VAL A 172 30.96 12.84 6.75
N GLY A 173 32.25 12.56 6.61
CA GLY A 173 33.22 12.46 7.71
C GLY A 173 33.19 11.15 8.50
N ALA A 174 32.50 10.10 8.03
CA ALA A 174 32.52 8.78 8.67
C ALA A 174 33.93 8.14 8.70
N THR A 175 34.77 8.45 7.71
CA THR A 175 36.18 8.07 7.63
C THR A 175 37.03 9.20 7.06
N MET A 176 38.34 9.00 6.95
CA MET A 176 39.23 9.98 6.33
C MET A 176 38.95 10.09 4.82
N PRO A 177 38.83 11.32 4.28
CA PRO A 177 38.75 11.55 2.84
C PRO A 177 39.89 10.90 2.06
N SER A 178 39.59 10.47 0.84
CA SER A 178 40.57 9.95 -0.13
C SER A 178 40.17 10.33 -1.55
N ASP A 179 41.08 10.15 -2.51
CA ASP A 179 40.86 10.55 -3.92
C ASP A 179 39.61 9.92 -4.57
N GLY A 180 39.10 8.81 -4.05
CA GLY A 180 37.86 8.15 -4.50
C GLY A 180 36.67 8.29 -3.55
N ASN A 181 36.82 9.03 -2.45
CA ASN A 181 35.82 9.22 -1.41
C ASN A 181 36.12 10.54 -0.69
N LEU A 182 35.90 11.66 -1.39
CA LEU A 182 36.29 13.00 -0.94
C LEU A 182 35.53 13.44 0.31
N GLN A 183 34.33 12.91 0.52
CA GLN A 183 33.51 13.16 1.70
C GLN A 183 33.80 12.21 2.87
N GLY A 184 34.63 11.17 2.69
CA GLY A 184 34.90 10.20 3.74
C GLY A 184 33.67 9.40 4.16
N ARG A 185 32.77 9.05 3.24
CA ARG A 185 31.58 8.22 3.48
C ARG A 185 31.96 6.74 3.59
N ILE A 186 31.10 5.90 4.16
CA ILE A 186 31.27 4.43 4.15
C ILE A 186 29.99 3.75 3.65
N ASN A 187 30.10 2.49 3.23
CA ASN A 187 28.94 1.70 2.82
C ASN A 187 28.07 1.30 4.02
N ALA A 188 26.77 1.22 3.79
CA ALA A 188 25.78 0.77 4.76
C ALA A 188 25.17 -0.59 4.39
N PRO A 189 24.54 -1.31 5.35
CA PRO A 189 23.85 -2.58 5.10
C PRO A 189 22.60 -2.48 4.20
N CYS A 190 21.89 -1.34 4.28
CA CYS A 190 20.66 -1.05 3.54
C CYS A 190 19.45 -1.94 3.91
N SER A 191 18.29 -1.66 3.32
CA SER A 191 17.01 -2.34 3.52
C SER A 191 16.18 -2.44 2.22
N SER A 192 15.29 -3.45 2.11
CA SER A 192 14.36 -3.62 0.97
C SER A 192 13.12 -2.72 1.00
N ILE A 193 13.00 -1.85 2.00
CA ILE A 193 11.81 -1.02 2.16
C ILE A 193 12.19 0.46 2.38
N GLU A 194 13.42 0.84 2.07
CA GLU A 194 13.89 2.24 2.18
C GLU A 194 13.10 3.22 1.30
N GLY A 195 12.46 2.72 0.25
CA GLY A 195 11.58 3.50 -0.63
C GLY A 195 10.53 4.31 0.13
N ALA A 196 9.98 3.75 1.21
CA ALA A 196 8.93 4.40 1.99
C ALA A 196 9.35 5.73 2.65
N GLY A 197 10.63 5.89 2.97
CA GLY A 197 11.16 7.14 3.48
C GLY A 197 11.92 7.96 2.43
N THR A 198 12.67 7.27 1.57
CA THR A 198 13.55 7.94 0.59
C THR A 198 12.80 8.62 -0.55
N GLU A 199 11.53 8.32 -0.76
CA GLU A 199 10.68 9.11 -1.64
C GLU A 199 10.60 10.59 -1.21
N ALA A 200 10.68 10.87 0.10
CA ALA A 200 10.51 12.20 0.64
C ALA A 200 11.57 13.19 0.15
N ILE A 201 12.81 12.74 -0.14
CA ILE A 201 13.84 13.63 -0.70
C ILE A 201 13.54 14.04 -2.15
N GLY A 202 12.95 13.14 -2.93
CA GLY A 202 12.56 13.42 -4.31
C GLY A 202 11.30 14.28 -4.37
N LEU A 203 10.26 13.90 -3.61
CA LEU A 203 8.99 14.64 -3.57
C LEU A 203 9.18 16.05 -3.02
N ALA A 204 9.92 16.22 -1.91
CA ALA A 204 10.19 17.55 -1.37
C ALA A 204 10.98 18.43 -2.35
N PHE A 205 11.93 17.87 -3.11
CA PHE A 205 12.62 18.62 -4.15
C PHE A 205 11.65 19.10 -5.23
N GLN A 206 10.82 18.19 -5.77
CA GLN A 206 9.86 18.54 -6.82
C GLN A 206 8.84 19.58 -6.37
N LEU A 207 8.34 19.48 -5.14
CA LEU A 207 7.43 20.47 -4.55
C LEU A 207 8.06 21.86 -4.41
N MET A 208 9.39 21.96 -4.39
CA MET A 208 10.11 23.21 -4.25
C MET A 208 10.75 23.69 -5.57
N GLU A 209 10.80 22.88 -6.62
CA GLU A 209 11.63 23.14 -7.82
C GLU A 209 11.18 24.38 -8.63
N ASN A 210 9.97 24.89 -8.39
CA ASN A 210 9.46 26.11 -9.01
C ASN A 210 9.59 27.35 -8.10
N ASP A 211 10.02 27.19 -6.84
CA ASP A 211 10.19 28.30 -5.91
C ASP A 211 11.50 29.08 -6.19
N PRO A 212 11.43 30.41 -6.41
CA PRO A 212 12.62 31.22 -6.67
C PRO A 212 13.67 31.22 -5.54
N GLY A 213 13.24 31.12 -4.28
CA GLY A 213 14.13 31.09 -3.12
C GLY A 213 14.95 29.81 -3.08
N PHE A 214 14.27 28.67 -3.25
CA PHE A 214 14.87 27.36 -3.41
C PHE A 214 15.85 27.30 -4.59
N LEU A 215 15.46 27.78 -5.77
CA LEU A 215 16.32 27.83 -6.95
C LEU A 215 17.58 28.68 -6.74
N SER A 216 17.46 29.78 -6.00
CA SER A 216 18.59 30.61 -5.59
C SER A 216 19.50 29.85 -4.61
N ALA A 217 18.92 29.13 -3.65
CA ALA A 217 19.65 28.33 -2.65
C ALA A 217 20.46 27.19 -3.28
N LEU A 218 19.96 26.57 -4.37
CA LEU A 218 20.68 25.53 -5.12
C LEU A 218 22.07 26.00 -5.58
N ASN A 219 22.23 27.30 -5.88
CA ASN A 219 23.47 27.91 -6.34
C ASN A 219 24.40 28.38 -5.21
N GLN A 220 24.04 28.13 -3.95
CA GLN A 220 24.87 28.45 -2.79
C GLN A 220 25.69 27.23 -2.34
N PRO A 221 26.83 27.43 -1.66
CA PRO A 221 27.56 26.34 -1.02
C PRO A 221 26.65 25.54 -0.08
N ILE A 222 26.77 24.22 -0.10
CA ILE A 222 26.01 23.35 0.83
C ILE A 222 26.54 23.51 2.26
N SER A 223 27.87 23.50 2.44
CA SER A 223 28.57 23.94 3.65
C SER A 223 30.02 24.30 3.31
N ASP A 224 30.48 25.45 3.78
CA ASP A 224 31.88 25.88 3.65
C ASP A 224 32.85 25.04 4.50
N ALA A 225 32.33 24.31 5.50
CA ALA A 225 33.13 23.53 6.43
C ALA A 225 33.15 22.04 6.09
N LEU A 226 32.00 21.46 5.75
CA LEU A 226 31.85 20.02 5.51
C LEU A 226 32.25 19.63 4.08
N GLU A 227 31.84 20.42 3.09
CA GLU A 227 32.12 20.17 1.67
C GLU A 227 32.54 21.47 0.96
N PRO A 228 33.75 22.00 1.26
CA PRO A 228 34.16 23.32 0.79
C PRO A 228 34.12 23.45 -0.74
N GLY A 229 33.40 24.45 -1.24
CA GLY A 229 33.28 24.73 -2.67
C GLY A 229 32.26 23.86 -3.43
N VAL A 230 31.56 22.95 -2.75
CA VAL A 230 30.45 22.18 -3.32
C VAL A 230 29.16 22.99 -3.19
N LEU A 231 28.49 23.22 -4.32
CA LEU A 231 27.18 23.87 -4.35
C LEU A 231 26.06 22.86 -4.04
N ARG A 232 24.93 23.33 -3.49
CA ARG A 232 23.78 22.47 -3.16
C ARG A 232 23.31 21.63 -4.34
N TRP A 233 23.20 22.20 -5.53
CA TRP A 233 22.79 21.43 -6.71
C TRP A 233 23.73 20.24 -7.00
N GLN A 234 25.04 20.40 -6.78
CA GLN A 234 26.02 19.33 -7.00
C GLN A 234 25.88 18.23 -5.96
N ALA A 235 25.71 18.60 -4.69
CA ALA A 235 25.51 17.67 -3.61
C ALA A 235 24.19 16.91 -3.76
N TYR A 236 23.10 17.59 -4.11
CA TYR A 236 21.80 16.97 -4.34
C TYR A 236 21.83 16.05 -5.57
N GLN A 237 22.50 16.44 -6.66
CA GLN A 237 22.72 15.53 -7.78
C GLN A 237 23.46 14.27 -7.37
N GLN A 238 24.53 14.38 -6.58
CA GLN A 238 25.23 13.20 -6.07
C GLN A 238 24.31 12.33 -5.20
N MET A 239 23.51 12.95 -4.34
CA MET A 239 22.56 12.24 -3.47
C MET A 239 21.53 11.45 -4.30
N PHE A 240 20.91 12.08 -5.29
CA PHE A 240 19.91 11.41 -6.12
C PHE A 240 20.54 10.36 -7.05
N VAL A 241 21.73 10.60 -7.61
CA VAL A 241 22.45 9.58 -8.40
C VAL A 241 22.72 8.35 -7.55
N ALA A 242 23.20 8.54 -6.31
CA ALA A 242 23.48 7.43 -5.42
C ALA A 242 22.19 6.69 -5.02
N ASN A 243 21.09 7.39 -4.77
CA ASN A 243 19.79 6.78 -4.44
C ASN A 243 19.23 5.98 -5.64
N VAL A 244 19.21 6.57 -6.84
CA VAL A 244 18.78 5.88 -8.07
C VAL A 244 19.63 4.64 -8.33
N ASN A 245 20.96 4.72 -8.18
CA ASN A 245 21.84 3.57 -8.35
C ASN A 245 21.58 2.47 -7.32
N PHE A 246 21.31 2.83 -6.06
CA PHE A 246 20.93 1.89 -5.01
C PHE A 246 19.65 1.14 -5.36
N LEU A 247 18.60 1.88 -5.74
CA LEU A 247 17.28 1.34 -6.09
C LEU A 247 17.32 0.53 -7.40
N ASN A 248 18.19 0.89 -8.35
CA ASN A 248 18.32 0.18 -9.62
C ASN A 248 19.12 -1.13 -9.55
N ALA A 249 19.98 -1.30 -8.55
CA ALA A 249 21.02 -2.31 -8.59
C ALA A 249 20.44 -3.75 -8.66
N ALA A 250 20.57 -4.40 -9.83
CA ALA A 250 20.08 -5.76 -10.11
C ALA A 250 20.60 -6.86 -9.16
N ASN A 251 21.74 -6.60 -8.49
CA ASN A 251 22.36 -7.53 -7.54
C ASN A 251 21.89 -7.31 -6.09
N ASN A 252 21.05 -6.31 -5.84
CA ASN A 252 20.53 -6.08 -4.51
C ASN A 252 19.44 -7.11 -4.22
N HIS A 253 19.64 -7.89 -3.16
CA HIS A 253 18.62 -8.77 -2.56
C HIS A 253 17.36 -8.00 -2.08
N TRP A 254 17.26 -6.70 -2.40
CA TRP A 254 16.34 -5.72 -1.86
C TRP A 254 15.16 -5.37 -2.79
N ARG A 255 15.25 -5.60 -4.11
CA ARG A 255 14.08 -5.58 -5.01
C ARG A 255 13.33 -6.90 -4.90
N GLY A 256 12.02 -6.87 -4.75
CA GLY A 256 11.15 -8.03 -4.95
C GLY A 256 10.98 -8.99 -3.77
N HIS A 257 10.59 -8.46 -2.61
CA HIS A 257 10.12 -9.26 -1.46
C HIS A 257 8.59 -9.19 -1.28
N ALA A 258 7.95 -8.08 -1.60
CA ALA A 258 6.49 -7.91 -1.53
C ALA A 258 6.07 -6.78 -2.49
N PRO A 259 4.84 -6.80 -3.03
CA PRO A 259 4.35 -5.76 -3.95
C PRO A 259 4.52 -4.36 -3.38
N ASN A 260 4.05 -4.13 -2.15
CA ASN A 260 4.06 -2.81 -1.55
C ASN A 260 5.49 -2.27 -1.40
N GLN A 261 6.46 -3.11 -1.04
CA GLN A 261 7.86 -2.71 -0.91
C GLN A 261 8.46 -2.28 -2.25
N ASP A 262 8.15 -3.02 -3.32
CA ASP A 262 8.61 -2.67 -4.67
C ASP A 262 7.92 -1.42 -5.20
N MET A 263 6.63 -1.23 -4.93
CA MET A 263 5.91 0.00 -5.29
C MET A 263 6.49 1.24 -4.57
N LEU A 264 6.81 1.12 -3.27
CA LEU A 264 7.47 2.19 -2.51
C LEU A 264 8.87 2.52 -3.07
N GLN A 265 9.66 1.50 -3.41
CA GLN A 265 10.96 1.70 -4.04
C GLN A 265 10.85 2.31 -5.44
N ALA A 266 9.89 1.87 -6.25
CA ALA A 266 9.62 2.44 -7.56
C ALA A 266 9.19 3.91 -7.46
N GLY A 267 8.41 4.28 -6.44
CA GLY A 267 8.05 5.66 -6.13
C GLY A 267 9.28 6.52 -5.82
N SER A 268 10.11 6.07 -4.88
CA SER A 268 11.38 6.76 -4.56
C SER A 268 12.31 6.88 -5.78
N PHE A 269 12.36 5.83 -6.61
CA PHE A 269 13.17 5.80 -7.83
C PHE A 269 12.71 6.88 -8.81
N ILE A 270 11.40 6.94 -9.10
CA ILE A 270 10.89 7.87 -10.11
C ILE A 270 11.03 9.32 -9.65
N LEU A 271 10.71 9.61 -8.39
CA LEU A 271 10.84 10.95 -7.81
C LEU A 271 12.31 11.42 -7.80
N SER A 272 13.24 10.55 -7.42
CA SER A 272 14.68 10.86 -7.46
C SER A 272 15.19 11.08 -8.88
N ASN A 273 14.75 10.27 -9.85
CA ASN A 273 15.15 10.43 -11.24
C ASN A 273 14.56 11.69 -11.89
N ASN A 274 13.35 12.10 -11.49
CA ASN A 274 12.75 13.34 -11.94
C ASN A 274 13.51 14.56 -11.37
N ALA A 275 13.88 14.54 -10.09
CA ALA A 275 14.73 15.57 -9.50
C ALA A 275 16.10 15.67 -10.21
N LEU A 276 16.70 14.53 -10.58
CA LEU A 276 17.91 14.52 -11.43
C LEU A 276 17.66 15.11 -12.81
N THR A 277 16.54 14.77 -13.44
CA THR A 277 16.18 15.29 -14.76
C THR A 277 16.05 16.81 -14.73
N PHE A 278 15.42 17.36 -13.69
CA PHE A 278 15.35 18.79 -13.46
C PHE A 278 16.75 19.41 -13.32
N LEU A 279 17.59 18.86 -12.42
CA LEU A 279 18.94 19.37 -12.18
C LEU A 279 19.84 19.28 -13.42
N ASP A 280 19.74 18.20 -14.20
CA ASP A 280 20.46 18.02 -15.45
C ASP A 280 20.10 19.10 -16.48
N GLN A 281 18.81 19.39 -16.63
CA GLN A 281 18.34 20.44 -17.53
C GLN A 281 18.80 21.82 -17.07
N GLN A 282 18.70 22.10 -15.76
CA GLN A 282 19.03 23.39 -15.18
C GLN A 282 20.54 23.71 -15.21
N TYR A 283 21.39 22.70 -15.01
CA TYR A 283 22.84 22.87 -14.84
C TYR A 283 23.68 22.28 -16.00
N GLY A 284 23.04 21.70 -17.02
CA GLY A 284 23.71 21.20 -18.22
C GLY A 284 24.51 19.92 -18.00
N THR A 285 24.06 19.05 -17.11
CA THR A 285 24.62 17.71 -16.87
C THR A 285 23.76 16.62 -17.52
N ASN A 286 24.14 15.35 -17.39
CA ASN A 286 23.42 14.21 -17.97
C ASN A 286 23.66 12.96 -17.12
N LEU A 287 23.09 12.97 -15.92
CA LEU A 287 23.22 11.96 -14.87
C LEU A 287 21.92 11.16 -14.65
N ALA A 288 20.76 11.75 -14.97
CA ALA A 288 19.47 11.08 -14.91
C ALA A 288 19.41 9.88 -15.86
N LEU A 289 18.71 8.84 -15.45
CA LEU A 289 18.41 7.72 -16.33
C LEU A 289 17.35 8.14 -17.36
N PRO A 290 17.41 7.60 -18.59
CA PRO A 290 16.33 7.77 -19.55
C PRO A 290 14.98 7.33 -18.97
N GLN A 291 13.91 8.06 -19.28
CA GLN A 291 12.56 7.80 -18.77
C GLN A 291 12.11 6.34 -18.95
N TYR A 292 12.41 5.72 -20.10
CA TYR A 292 12.02 4.32 -20.34
C TYR A 292 12.61 3.34 -19.33
N ALA A 293 13.84 3.59 -18.85
CA ALA A 293 14.48 2.73 -17.85
C ALA A 293 13.84 2.91 -16.47
N ALA A 294 13.36 4.12 -16.18
CA ALA A 294 12.62 4.38 -14.95
C ALA A 294 11.23 3.73 -14.95
N LEU A 295 10.52 3.81 -16.08
CA LEU A 295 9.20 3.20 -16.22
C LEU A 295 9.23 1.66 -16.21
N GLU A 296 10.32 1.03 -16.67
CA GLU A 296 10.45 -0.42 -16.62
C GLU A 296 10.31 -0.96 -15.19
N TYR A 297 10.93 -0.31 -14.18
CA TYR A 297 10.76 -0.74 -12.79
C TYR A 297 9.33 -0.51 -12.31
N VAL A 298 8.71 0.63 -12.63
CA VAL A 298 7.32 0.89 -12.24
C VAL A 298 6.39 -0.17 -12.82
N TYR A 299 6.54 -0.52 -14.10
CA TYR A 299 5.73 -1.55 -14.74
C TYR A 299 5.90 -2.93 -14.10
N GLN A 300 7.10 -3.27 -13.67
CA GLN A 300 7.33 -4.50 -12.89
C GLN A 300 6.62 -4.42 -11.54
N ALA A 301 6.80 -3.32 -10.79
CA ALA A 301 6.24 -3.13 -9.45
C ALA A 301 4.70 -3.19 -9.40
N VAL A 302 4.02 -2.73 -10.45
CA VAL A 302 2.54 -2.73 -10.53
C VAL A 302 1.97 -3.90 -11.34
N GLY A 303 2.79 -4.89 -11.73
CA GLY A 303 2.33 -6.11 -12.41
C GLY A 303 2.02 -5.96 -13.91
N LEU A 304 2.43 -4.86 -14.54
CA LEU A 304 2.32 -4.68 -16.01
C LEU A 304 3.45 -5.37 -16.78
N ALA A 305 4.54 -5.72 -16.10
CA ALA A 305 5.65 -6.50 -16.62
C ALA A 305 6.07 -7.55 -15.60
N THR A 306 6.62 -8.66 -16.10
CA THR A 306 7.21 -9.70 -15.25
C THR A 306 8.42 -9.15 -14.49
N GLU A 307 8.52 -9.49 -13.20
CA GLU A 307 9.69 -9.14 -12.40
C GLU A 307 10.95 -9.87 -12.94
N GLN A 308 12.15 -9.31 -12.74
CA GLN A 308 13.43 -9.92 -13.15
C GLN A 308 13.66 -11.33 -12.55
N TYR A 309 13.01 -11.69 -11.45
CA TYR A 309 13.06 -13.03 -10.86
C TYR A 309 11.97 -13.99 -11.39
N GLY A 310 11.02 -13.48 -12.17
CA GLY A 310 9.83 -14.20 -12.62
C GLY A 310 8.56 -13.70 -11.91
N GLY A 311 7.39 -14.15 -12.40
CA GLY A 311 6.09 -13.82 -11.79
C GLY A 311 5.67 -12.35 -11.88
N VAL A 312 4.55 -12.02 -11.22
CA VAL A 312 3.99 -10.67 -11.13
C VAL A 312 3.54 -10.34 -9.70
N TRP A 313 3.47 -9.05 -9.38
CA TRP A 313 3.03 -8.53 -8.07
C TRP A 313 1.52 -8.31 -7.97
N VAL A 314 0.89 -8.11 -9.12
CA VAL A 314 -0.53 -7.79 -9.23
C VAL A 314 -1.10 -8.73 -10.28
N SER A 315 -2.22 -9.36 -9.97
CA SER A 315 -2.87 -10.28 -10.90
C SER A 315 -3.42 -9.57 -12.13
N ASP A 316 -3.69 -10.35 -13.18
CA ASP A 316 -4.41 -9.90 -14.38
C ASP A 316 -5.78 -9.27 -14.09
N ARG A 317 -6.42 -9.67 -12.98
CA ARG A 317 -7.69 -9.10 -12.50
C ARG A 317 -7.52 -7.89 -11.58
N GLY A 318 -6.29 -7.55 -11.19
CA GLY A 318 -5.97 -6.33 -10.45
C GLY A 318 -5.76 -6.53 -8.93
N LEU A 319 -5.80 -7.76 -8.41
CA LEU A 319 -5.49 -7.99 -7.00
C LEU A 319 -3.99 -7.85 -6.75
N SER A 320 -3.61 -7.00 -5.79
CA SER A 320 -2.24 -6.95 -5.27
C SER A 320 -1.94 -8.20 -4.44
N LEU A 321 -0.91 -8.96 -4.82
CA LEU A 321 -0.62 -10.31 -4.31
C LEU A 321 0.44 -10.31 -3.20
N GLU A 322 0.12 -10.77 -1.99
CA GLU A 322 1.02 -10.69 -0.81
C GLU A 322 1.38 -12.10 -0.31
N VAL A 323 2.59 -12.49 0.11
CA VAL A 323 3.97 -11.96 -0.07
C VAL A 323 4.64 -12.72 -1.24
N ASN A 324 5.67 -12.16 -1.89
CA ASN A 324 6.34 -12.73 -3.07
C ASN A 324 5.43 -12.88 -4.30
N GLY A 325 4.40 -12.06 -4.45
CA GLY A 325 3.62 -11.98 -5.69
C GLY A 325 3.00 -13.32 -6.04
N THR A 326 3.11 -13.73 -7.30
CA THR A 326 2.67 -15.07 -7.70
C THR A 326 3.48 -16.22 -7.07
N GLY A 327 4.69 -15.97 -6.54
CA GLY A 327 5.52 -17.01 -5.92
C GLY A 327 4.93 -17.64 -4.66
N ASN A 328 4.38 -16.82 -3.75
CA ASN A 328 3.77 -17.29 -2.50
C ASN A 328 2.50 -16.50 -2.11
N GLY A 329 2.01 -15.60 -2.97
CA GLY A 329 1.00 -14.63 -2.56
C GLY A 329 -0.37 -14.86 -3.15
N GLY A 330 -1.41 -14.70 -2.33
CA GLY A 330 -2.81 -14.73 -2.75
C GLY A 330 -3.51 -13.45 -2.33
N TYR A 331 -4.84 -13.46 -2.24
CA TYR A 331 -5.58 -12.31 -1.72
C TYR A 331 -5.13 -11.94 -0.30
N ASP A 332 -4.88 -10.66 -0.08
CA ASP A 332 -4.61 -10.10 1.25
C ASP A 332 -5.42 -8.83 1.46
N GLY A 333 -6.31 -8.87 2.46
CA GLY A 333 -7.19 -7.75 2.77
C GLY A 333 -6.50 -6.58 3.47
N GLY A 334 -5.24 -6.72 3.93
CA GLY A 334 -4.52 -5.66 4.63
C GLY A 334 -3.49 -4.98 3.72
N TYR A 335 -2.39 -5.66 3.44
CA TYR A 335 -1.33 -5.14 2.56
C TYR A 335 -1.70 -5.17 1.08
N GLY A 336 -2.64 -6.02 0.66
CA GLY A 336 -3.18 -5.96 -0.69
C GLY A 336 -3.88 -4.63 -0.95
N GLU A 337 -4.65 -4.13 0.02
CA GLU A 337 -5.24 -2.79 0.01
C GLU A 337 -4.19 -1.68 -0.04
N ASN A 338 -3.14 -1.80 0.79
CA ASN A 338 -2.01 -0.87 0.75
C ASN A 338 -1.34 -0.86 -0.64
N GLY A 339 -1.23 -2.02 -1.30
CA GLY A 339 -0.79 -2.11 -2.69
C GLY A 339 -1.70 -1.35 -3.67
N VAL A 340 -3.02 -1.38 -3.48
CA VAL A 340 -3.95 -0.55 -4.28
C VAL A 340 -3.68 0.94 -4.08
N HIS A 341 -3.51 1.39 -2.84
CA HIS A 341 -3.15 2.77 -2.54
C HIS A 341 -1.81 3.18 -3.18
N LEU A 342 -0.78 2.36 -3.07
CA LEU A 342 0.52 2.66 -3.67
C LEU A 342 0.48 2.68 -5.20
N MET A 343 -0.36 1.85 -5.84
CA MET A 343 -0.57 1.91 -7.30
C MET A 343 -1.26 3.22 -7.72
N VAL A 344 -2.29 3.64 -7.00
CA VAL A 344 -2.97 4.93 -7.25
C VAL A 344 -2.00 6.10 -7.07
N ARG A 345 -1.20 6.08 -6.01
CA ARG A 345 -0.18 7.10 -5.74
C ARG A 345 0.92 7.13 -6.81
N LEU A 346 1.40 5.98 -7.27
CA LEU A 346 2.35 5.89 -8.39
C LEU A 346 1.77 6.44 -9.69
N ALA A 347 0.51 6.10 -10.02
CA ALA A 347 -0.17 6.64 -11.20
C ALA A 347 -0.24 8.18 -11.14
N LYS A 348 -0.52 8.74 -9.97
CA LYS A 348 -0.49 10.19 -9.73
C LYS A 348 0.91 10.77 -9.97
N PHE A 349 1.96 10.18 -9.39
CA PHE A 349 3.33 10.66 -9.61
C PHE A 349 3.73 10.68 -11.09
N LEU A 350 3.35 9.65 -11.86
CA LEU A 350 3.61 9.61 -13.29
C LEU A 350 2.84 10.66 -14.07
N ARG A 351 1.56 10.88 -13.74
CA ARG A 351 0.72 11.89 -14.37
C ARG A 351 1.23 13.31 -14.07
N ASP A 352 1.55 13.59 -12.82
CA ASP A 352 2.02 14.91 -12.37
C ASP A 352 3.41 15.24 -12.97
N ALA A 353 4.25 14.23 -13.19
CA ALA A 353 5.51 14.36 -13.92
C ALA A 353 5.36 14.40 -15.46
N GLY A 354 4.13 14.26 -16.00
CA GLY A 354 3.86 14.21 -17.43
C GLY A 354 4.41 12.96 -18.15
N LEU A 355 4.66 11.89 -17.41
CA LEU A 355 5.16 10.61 -17.92
C LEU A 355 4.03 9.69 -18.42
N GLU A 356 2.82 9.86 -17.87
CA GLU A 356 1.59 9.28 -18.38
C GLU A 356 0.56 10.38 -18.69
N GLY A 357 -0.36 10.09 -19.61
CA GLY A 357 -1.46 11.00 -19.93
C GLY A 357 -2.55 10.31 -20.74
N SER A 358 -3.62 11.05 -21.06
CA SER A 358 -4.87 10.49 -21.64
C SER A 358 -4.74 9.58 -22.88
N GLY A 359 -3.62 9.59 -23.60
CA GLY A 359 -3.37 8.71 -24.75
C GLY A 359 -2.54 7.44 -24.44
N ASN A 360 -1.90 7.38 -23.28
CA ASN A 360 -1.08 6.26 -22.81
C ASN A 360 -0.87 6.38 -21.29
N GLN A 361 -1.62 5.60 -20.51
CA GLN A 361 -1.67 5.68 -19.05
C GLN A 361 -1.79 4.29 -18.39
N PRO A 362 -0.90 3.34 -18.74
CA PRO A 362 -1.07 1.95 -18.30
C PRO A 362 -1.04 1.77 -16.78
N VAL A 363 -0.27 2.58 -16.03
CA VAL A 363 -0.23 2.47 -14.55
C VAL A 363 -1.52 3.01 -13.94
N HIS A 364 -2.05 4.12 -14.46
CA HIS A 364 -3.40 4.57 -14.11
C HIS A 364 -4.47 3.49 -14.36
N ASP A 365 -4.47 2.89 -15.55
CA ASP A 365 -5.49 1.89 -15.91
C ASP A 365 -5.37 0.63 -15.04
N GLN A 366 -4.15 0.26 -14.63
CA GLN A 366 -3.92 -0.81 -13.67
C GLN A 366 -4.38 -0.44 -12.25
N ALA A 367 -4.17 0.80 -11.81
CA ALA A 367 -4.65 1.29 -10.52
C ALA A 367 -6.19 1.25 -10.45
N ILE A 368 -6.88 1.68 -11.50
CA ILE A 368 -8.36 1.58 -11.60
C ILE A 368 -8.81 0.12 -11.53
N ARG A 369 -8.13 -0.77 -12.27
CA ARG A 369 -8.43 -2.21 -12.22
C ARG A 369 -8.29 -2.74 -10.79
N ALA A 370 -7.27 -2.32 -10.06
CA ALA A 370 -7.03 -2.75 -8.69
C ALA A 370 -8.09 -2.24 -7.69
N VAL A 371 -8.52 -0.98 -7.83
CA VAL A 371 -9.65 -0.43 -7.06
C VAL A 371 -10.90 -1.28 -7.26
N HIS A 372 -11.23 -1.59 -8.52
CA HIS A 372 -12.42 -2.38 -8.87
C HIS A 372 -12.31 -3.84 -8.41
N ALA A 373 -11.11 -4.42 -8.44
CA ALA A 373 -10.88 -5.79 -7.98
C ALA A 373 -11.10 -5.89 -6.48
N PHE A 374 -10.44 -5.02 -5.70
CA PHE A 374 -10.52 -5.01 -4.24
C PHE A 374 -11.92 -4.71 -3.73
N SER A 375 -12.68 -3.86 -4.42
CA SER A 375 -14.05 -3.50 -4.01
C SER A 375 -15.02 -4.70 -3.97
N ASN A 376 -14.71 -5.81 -4.64
CA ASN A 376 -15.49 -7.06 -4.54
C ASN A 376 -15.33 -7.78 -3.20
N PHE A 377 -14.36 -7.36 -2.38
CA PHE A 377 -14.03 -7.92 -1.08
C PHE A 377 -14.46 -7.00 0.07
N LEU A 378 -15.20 -5.94 -0.22
CA LEU A 378 -15.88 -5.11 0.76
C LEU A 378 -17.29 -5.63 0.99
N PHE A 379 -17.72 -5.80 2.24
CA PHE A 379 -19.03 -6.36 2.56
C PHE A 379 -19.70 -5.74 3.79
N PRO A 380 -21.04 -5.68 3.83
CA PRO A 380 -21.80 -5.20 4.98
C PRO A 380 -21.55 -6.03 6.25
N ALA A 381 -21.39 -5.33 7.37
CA ALA A 381 -21.24 -5.93 8.69
C ALA A 381 -21.85 -5.02 9.77
N THR A 382 -21.66 -5.38 11.03
CA THR A 382 -21.97 -4.50 12.17
C THR A 382 -20.78 -4.30 13.08
N THR A 383 -20.68 -3.12 13.70
CA THR A 383 -19.69 -2.84 14.74
C THR A 383 -19.90 -3.77 15.95
N GLY A 384 -18.82 -4.38 16.44
CA GLY A 384 -18.93 -5.43 17.47
C GLY A 384 -19.52 -4.96 18.81
N SER A 385 -19.29 -3.71 19.21
CA SER A 385 -19.71 -3.17 20.52
C SER A 385 -20.99 -2.34 20.48
N SER A 386 -21.34 -1.73 19.35
CA SER A 386 -22.48 -0.81 19.21
C SER A 386 -23.55 -1.27 18.21
N ASN A 387 -23.32 -2.38 17.50
CA ASN A 387 -24.22 -2.93 16.50
C ASN A 387 -24.67 -1.92 15.44
N VAL A 388 -23.79 -1.01 15.05
CA VAL A 388 -24.03 -0.03 13.99
C VAL A 388 -23.70 -0.69 12.66
N ALA A 389 -24.57 -0.52 11.65
CA ALA A 389 -24.29 -1.02 10.30
C ALA A 389 -23.04 -0.36 9.73
N THR A 390 -22.21 -1.14 9.05
CA THR A 390 -20.94 -0.67 8.48
C THR A 390 -20.51 -1.55 7.30
N ILE A 391 -19.39 -1.23 6.67
CA ILE A 391 -18.72 -2.08 5.68
C ILE A 391 -17.37 -2.49 6.27
N ARG A 392 -16.98 -3.73 6.01
CA ARG A 392 -15.67 -4.28 6.35
C ARG A 392 -14.97 -4.75 5.09
N LYS A 393 -13.65 -4.69 5.14
CA LYS A 393 -12.82 -5.46 4.21
C LYS A 393 -12.74 -6.92 4.63
N GLU A 394 -12.70 -7.80 3.64
CA GLU A 394 -12.53 -9.23 3.83
C GLU A 394 -11.11 -9.55 4.28
N GLU A 395 -10.97 -10.10 5.49
CA GLU A 395 -9.66 -10.46 6.06
C GLU A 395 -9.62 -11.85 6.69
N ASN A 396 -10.72 -12.60 6.61
CA ASN A 396 -10.75 -13.98 7.08
C ASN A 396 -10.05 -14.92 6.08
N ILE A 397 -10.06 -14.62 4.79
CA ILE A 397 -9.33 -15.40 3.76
C ILE A 397 -7.92 -14.86 3.46
N THR A 398 -7.52 -13.77 4.12
CA THR A 398 -6.25 -13.07 3.89
C THR A 398 -5.02 -13.98 4.02
N PHE A 399 -3.98 -13.71 3.22
CA PHE A 399 -2.68 -14.37 3.34
C PHE A 399 -2.09 -14.27 4.76
N ARG A 400 -2.05 -13.07 5.35
CA ARG A 400 -1.49 -12.86 6.71
C ARG A 400 -2.48 -13.28 7.79
N LYS A 401 -2.36 -14.52 8.29
CA LYS A 401 -3.20 -15.12 9.36
C LYS A 401 -3.83 -14.10 10.32
N ASN A 402 -5.09 -13.76 10.04
CA ASN A 402 -6.03 -13.01 10.89
C ASN A 402 -5.44 -11.76 11.57
N LEU A 403 -4.63 -10.96 10.85
CA LEU A 403 -3.96 -9.80 11.47
C LEU A 403 -4.95 -8.69 11.90
N ASN A 404 -5.92 -8.39 11.05
CA ASN A 404 -6.78 -7.19 11.17
C ASN A 404 -8.29 -7.51 11.20
N VAL A 405 -8.67 -8.79 11.31
CA VAL A 405 -10.06 -9.26 11.16
C VAL A 405 -11.09 -8.37 11.87
N GLY A 406 -12.05 -7.88 11.08
CA GLY A 406 -13.13 -7.03 11.58
C GLY A 406 -12.87 -5.53 11.41
N GLU A 407 -11.75 -5.15 10.79
CA GLU A 407 -11.43 -3.77 10.43
C GLU A 407 -12.54 -3.17 9.55
N ILE A 408 -12.97 -1.97 9.95
CA ILE A 408 -13.96 -1.18 9.23
C ILE A 408 -13.19 -0.41 8.19
N ASP A 409 -13.47 -0.68 6.93
CA ASP A 409 -12.74 -0.11 5.81
C ASP A 409 -13.61 -0.07 4.56
N PHE A 410 -13.42 0.99 3.79
CA PHE A 410 -14.19 1.30 2.58
C PHE A 410 -13.27 1.47 1.38
N GLY A 411 -12.01 1.02 1.48
CA GLY A 411 -10.96 1.28 0.50
C GLY A 411 -9.92 2.30 0.98
N GLY A 412 -9.99 2.66 2.26
CA GLY A 412 -9.03 3.47 2.99
C GLY A 412 -8.43 4.62 2.18
N TYR A 413 -7.09 4.61 2.10
CA TYR A 413 -6.28 5.67 1.55
C TYR A 413 -6.33 5.79 0.02
N TYR A 414 -6.81 4.80 -0.74
CA TYR A 414 -6.85 4.95 -2.21
C TYR A 414 -8.11 5.68 -2.71
N THR A 415 -9.17 5.67 -1.90
CA THR A 415 -10.50 6.20 -2.23
C THR A 415 -10.44 7.67 -2.67
N TYR A 416 -9.69 8.50 -1.94
CA TYR A 416 -9.71 9.95 -2.14
C TYR A 416 -9.09 10.36 -3.47
N TYR A 417 -7.90 9.86 -3.75
CA TYR A 417 -7.24 10.09 -5.03
C TYR A 417 -8.01 9.49 -6.20
N ALA A 418 -8.34 8.20 -6.15
CA ALA A 418 -9.03 7.56 -7.26
C ALA A 418 -10.39 8.24 -7.55
N GLY A 419 -11.09 8.69 -6.50
CA GLY A 419 -12.36 9.39 -6.64
C GLY A 419 -12.22 10.82 -7.18
N ALA A 420 -11.36 11.65 -6.59
CA ALA A 420 -11.25 13.07 -6.95
C ALA A 420 -10.46 13.30 -8.23
N GLU A 421 -9.34 12.60 -8.40
CA GLU A 421 -8.36 12.86 -9.45
C GLU A 421 -8.59 12.00 -10.69
N PHE A 422 -9.01 10.74 -10.52
CA PHE A 422 -9.31 9.84 -11.64
C PHE A 422 -10.80 9.81 -11.99
N CYS A 423 -11.65 10.44 -11.16
CA CYS A 423 -13.11 10.39 -11.31
C CYS A 423 -13.64 8.95 -11.36
N ASP A 424 -13.00 8.04 -10.64
CA ASP A 424 -13.38 6.63 -10.65
C ASP A 424 -14.73 6.44 -9.94
N PRO A 425 -15.74 5.84 -10.61
CA PRO A 425 -17.08 5.74 -10.03
C PRO A 425 -17.15 4.75 -8.85
N VAL A 426 -16.25 3.77 -8.74
CA VAL A 426 -16.20 2.85 -7.59
C VAL A 426 -15.65 3.60 -6.37
N ALA A 427 -14.53 4.32 -6.53
CA ALA A 427 -13.94 5.13 -5.46
C ALA A 427 -14.86 6.27 -4.99
N ILE A 428 -15.56 6.96 -5.91
CA ILE A 428 -16.56 7.96 -5.53
C ILE A 428 -17.68 7.30 -4.71
N HIS A 429 -18.19 6.14 -5.13
CA HIS A 429 -19.22 5.42 -4.39
C HIS A 429 -18.75 5.00 -2.98
N GLN A 430 -17.52 4.49 -2.88
CA GLN A 430 -16.87 4.16 -1.60
C GLN A 430 -16.80 5.37 -0.66
N PHE A 431 -16.43 6.55 -1.14
CA PHE A 431 -16.46 7.78 -0.34
C PHE A 431 -17.87 8.12 0.16
N TYR A 432 -18.88 8.00 -0.69
CA TYR A 432 -20.27 8.23 -0.28
C TYR A 432 -20.70 7.25 0.82
N LEU A 433 -20.28 5.99 0.72
CA LEU A 433 -20.51 4.99 1.76
C LEU A 433 -19.78 5.34 3.06
N GLU A 434 -18.51 5.76 3.02
CA GLU A 434 -17.78 6.25 4.21
C GLU A 434 -18.54 7.36 4.92
N ALA A 435 -18.91 8.41 4.17
CA ALA A 435 -19.60 9.56 4.71
C ALA A 435 -20.97 9.18 5.28
N GLN A 436 -21.75 8.33 4.60
CA GLN A 436 -23.03 7.83 5.12
C GLN A 436 -22.86 6.97 6.37
N ASN A 437 -21.73 6.28 6.52
CA ASN A 437 -21.39 5.47 7.68
C ASN A 437 -20.78 6.28 8.84
N GLY A 438 -20.66 7.60 8.71
CA GLY A 438 -20.15 8.47 9.76
C GLY A 438 -18.63 8.55 9.83
N ILE A 439 -17.93 8.05 8.81
CA ILE A 439 -16.47 8.08 8.74
C ILE A 439 -16.04 9.47 8.25
N SER A 440 -15.10 10.04 8.97
CA SER A 440 -14.48 11.32 8.66
C SER A 440 -13.08 11.37 9.24
N TRP A 441 -12.26 12.32 8.81
CA TRP A 441 -10.93 12.59 9.37
C TRP A 441 -10.99 13.29 10.74
N SER A 442 -11.69 12.71 11.72
CA SER A 442 -11.85 13.30 13.06
C SER A 442 -10.67 13.02 13.99
N ASP A 443 -9.97 11.90 13.78
CA ASP A 443 -8.90 11.39 14.66
C ASP A 443 -7.54 11.31 13.94
N LEU A 444 -6.96 12.47 13.62
CA LEU A 444 -5.61 12.52 13.04
C LEU A 444 -4.58 11.82 13.94
N PRO A 445 -3.57 11.13 13.36
CA PRO A 445 -2.58 10.42 14.14
C PRO A 445 -1.87 11.38 15.13
N THR A 446 -1.63 10.88 16.33
CA THR A 446 -0.86 11.62 17.34
C THR A 446 0.63 11.37 17.14
N THR A 447 1.47 12.32 17.54
CA THR A 447 2.94 12.27 17.33
C THR A 447 3.66 11.13 18.05
N GLY A 448 2.96 10.33 18.87
CA GLY A 448 3.48 9.12 19.49
C GLY A 448 2.99 7.81 18.84
N ASN A 449 2.19 7.90 17.78
CA ASN A 449 1.77 6.75 17.00
C ASN A 449 2.96 6.21 16.19
N SER A 450 3.16 4.89 16.17
CA SER A 450 4.22 4.24 15.38
C SER A 450 4.06 4.46 13.88
N HIS A 451 2.83 4.77 13.44
CA HIS A 451 2.46 5.12 12.08
C HIS A 451 2.13 6.61 11.93
N PHE A 452 2.70 7.49 12.77
CA PHE A 452 2.44 8.92 12.64
C PHE A 452 2.92 9.46 11.29
N ASP A 453 4.12 9.07 10.86
CA ASP A 453 4.79 9.69 9.72
C ASP A 453 4.21 9.27 8.36
N ASP A 454 3.92 7.99 8.18
CA ASP A 454 3.24 7.48 7.00
C ASP A 454 1.81 8.01 6.93
N ILE A 455 1.00 7.81 7.98
CA ILE A 455 -0.40 8.24 7.95
C ILE A 455 -0.51 9.75 7.79
N PHE A 456 0.18 10.56 8.60
CA PHE A 456 -0.01 12.02 8.54
C PHE A 456 0.43 12.64 7.22
N THR A 457 1.42 12.06 6.53
CA THR A 457 1.75 12.47 5.16
C THR A 457 0.56 12.22 4.25
N ASP A 458 -0.04 11.02 4.26
CA ASP A 458 -1.13 10.68 3.34
C ASP A 458 -2.30 11.66 3.49
N TYR A 459 -2.65 12.05 4.73
CA TYR A 459 -3.63 13.12 5.00
C TYR A 459 -3.27 14.48 4.37
N LEU A 460 -1.98 14.85 4.33
CA LEU A 460 -1.54 16.12 3.72
C LEU A 460 -1.58 16.06 2.20
N GLU A 461 -1.19 14.93 1.62
CA GLU A 461 -1.23 14.77 0.17
C GLU A 461 -2.68 14.71 -0.35
N GLU A 462 -3.58 14.06 0.39
CA GLU A 462 -4.97 13.81 0.01
C GLU A 462 -5.96 14.91 0.43
N LEU A 463 -5.51 15.93 1.17
CA LEU A 463 -6.39 16.94 1.77
C LEU A 463 -7.30 17.62 0.74
N GLY A 464 -6.74 18.02 -0.41
CA GLY A 464 -7.50 18.68 -1.47
C GLY A 464 -8.54 17.75 -2.11
N ASP A 465 -8.20 16.47 -2.25
CA ASP A 465 -9.09 15.46 -2.83
C ASP A 465 -10.24 15.10 -1.89
N TYR A 466 -9.93 14.98 -0.59
CA TYR A 466 -10.93 14.81 0.45
C TYR A 466 -11.92 15.98 0.51
N GLU A 467 -11.43 17.22 0.41
CA GLU A 467 -12.27 18.42 0.35
C GLU A 467 -13.15 18.46 -0.92
N ALA A 468 -12.62 18.04 -2.07
CA ALA A 468 -13.34 17.97 -3.33
C ALA A 468 -14.48 16.93 -3.27
N LEU A 469 -14.20 15.74 -2.75
CA LEU A 469 -15.21 14.68 -2.57
C LEU A 469 -16.27 15.05 -1.52
N ALA A 470 -15.88 15.67 -0.41
CA ALA A 470 -16.83 16.16 0.58
C ALA A 470 -17.75 17.24 -0.01
N SER A 471 -17.21 18.12 -0.85
CA SER A 471 -18.00 19.12 -1.58
C SER A 471 -19.00 18.47 -2.53
N LEU A 472 -18.59 17.43 -3.25
CA LEU A 472 -19.46 16.63 -4.12
C LEU A 472 -20.60 15.99 -3.30
N TYR A 473 -20.27 15.29 -2.20
CA TYR A 473 -21.21 14.65 -1.28
C TYR A 473 -22.25 15.61 -0.71
N ASN A 474 -21.83 16.80 -0.29
CA ASN A 474 -22.74 17.81 0.25
C ASN A 474 -23.66 18.42 -0.81
N SER A 475 -23.26 18.39 -2.08
CA SER A 475 -23.99 19.04 -3.17
C SER A 475 -25.11 18.18 -3.77
N GLN A 476 -24.97 16.85 -3.73
CA GLN A 476 -25.89 15.92 -4.37
C GLN A 476 -25.77 14.49 -3.82
N PRO A 477 -26.84 13.66 -3.94
CA PRO A 477 -26.74 12.22 -3.74
C PRO A 477 -25.71 11.57 -4.66
N ASP A 478 -25.33 10.34 -4.36
CA ASP A 478 -24.32 9.59 -5.13
C ASP A 478 -24.61 9.62 -6.64
N PRO A 479 -23.70 10.18 -7.46
CA PRO A 479 -23.93 10.36 -8.89
C PRO A 479 -23.54 9.14 -9.73
N THR A 480 -22.88 8.12 -9.15
CA THR A 480 -22.15 7.09 -9.90
C THR A 480 -23.06 5.98 -10.45
N SER A 481 -24.24 5.79 -9.86
CA SER A 481 -25.11 4.62 -10.09
C SER A 481 -24.42 3.26 -9.84
N VAL A 482 -23.26 3.26 -9.18
CA VAL A 482 -22.52 2.04 -8.81
C VAL A 482 -23.15 1.43 -7.56
N THR A 483 -23.03 0.11 -7.46
CA THR A 483 -23.23 -0.66 -6.23
C THR A 483 -22.13 -1.71 -6.17
N LEU A 484 -21.42 -1.84 -5.04
CA LEU A 484 -20.42 -2.88 -4.84
C LEU A 484 -21.08 -4.27 -4.84
N LEU A 485 -20.31 -5.32 -5.16
CA LEU A 485 -20.82 -6.69 -5.30
C LEU A 485 -21.61 -7.13 -4.06
N ASN A 486 -21.02 -6.97 -2.88
CA ASN A 486 -21.60 -7.49 -1.64
C ASN A 486 -22.55 -6.51 -0.93
N GLU A 487 -22.79 -5.32 -1.47
CA GLU A 487 -23.71 -4.36 -0.85
C GLU A 487 -25.17 -4.82 -0.87
N PRO A 488 -26.00 -4.38 0.09
CA PRO A 488 -27.42 -4.66 0.07
C PRO A 488 -28.07 -4.07 -1.18
N GLY A 489 -28.89 -4.87 -1.88
CA GLY A 489 -29.57 -4.42 -3.11
C GLY A 489 -28.76 -4.58 -4.40
N SER A 490 -27.45 -4.80 -4.34
CA SER A 490 -26.67 -5.22 -5.51
C SER A 490 -27.19 -6.58 -6.04
N PRO A 491 -27.25 -6.83 -7.36
CA PRO A 491 -27.61 -8.13 -7.91
C PRO A 491 -26.69 -9.26 -7.43
N ASP A 492 -27.17 -10.50 -7.49
CA ASP A 492 -26.31 -11.68 -7.32
C ASP A 492 -25.22 -11.69 -8.41
N GLY A 493 -24.01 -12.12 -8.04
CA GLY A 493 -22.85 -12.05 -8.92
C GLY A 493 -21.61 -12.74 -8.36
N VAL A 494 -20.57 -12.83 -9.20
CA VAL A 494 -19.30 -13.46 -8.87
C VAL A 494 -18.14 -12.61 -9.39
N PHE A 495 -17.15 -12.40 -8.53
CA PHE A 495 -15.80 -12.00 -8.92
C PHE A 495 -14.87 -13.20 -8.77
N LEU A 496 -13.98 -13.41 -9.74
CA LEU A 496 -12.98 -14.48 -9.74
C LEU A 496 -11.63 -13.96 -10.24
N ASP A 497 -10.57 -14.44 -9.61
CA ASP A 497 -9.18 -14.16 -9.95
C ASP A 497 -8.37 -15.48 -9.88
N PRO A 498 -8.16 -16.15 -11.02
CA PRO A 498 -7.44 -17.42 -11.05
C PRO A 498 -5.95 -17.32 -10.66
N GLU A 499 -5.30 -16.19 -10.96
CA GLU A 499 -3.89 -15.94 -10.64
C GLU A 499 -3.70 -15.66 -9.14
N GLY A 500 -4.60 -14.85 -8.57
CA GLY A 500 -4.67 -14.63 -7.13
C GLY A 500 -5.13 -15.88 -6.36
N GLY A 501 -5.97 -16.72 -6.98
CA GLY A 501 -6.63 -17.85 -6.32
C GLY A 501 -7.93 -17.46 -5.60
N ALA A 502 -8.44 -16.26 -5.84
CA ALA A 502 -9.47 -15.63 -5.03
C ALA A 502 -10.84 -15.59 -5.73
N VAL A 503 -11.92 -15.71 -4.95
CA VAL A 503 -13.31 -15.62 -5.41
C VAL A 503 -14.15 -14.85 -4.39
N SER A 504 -15.04 -13.99 -4.87
CA SER A 504 -16.12 -13.38 -4.09
C SER A 504 -17.46 -13.71 -4.76
N ILE A 505 -18.40 -14.24 -3.99
CA ILE A 505 -19.70 -14.74 -4.45
C ILE A 505 -20.79 -14.07 -3.65
N LYS A 506 -21.76 -13.50 -4.34
CA LYS A 506 -23.05 -13.13 -3.78
C LYS A 506 -24.17 -13.89 -4.50
N ASN A 507 -24.93 -14.70 -3.76
CA ASN A 507 -26.00 -15.50 -4.34
C ASN A 507 -27.10 -15.79 -3.32
N GLN A 508 -28.33 -15.40 -3.60
CA GLN A 508 -29.52 -15.75 -2.79
C GLN A 508 -29.37 -15.48 -1.28
N GLY A 509 -28.68 -14.40 -0.92
CA GLY A 509 -28.43 -14.01 0.47
C GLY A 509 -27.17 -14.62 1.11
N ASP A 510 -26.44 -15.47 0.38
CA ASP A 510 -25.08 -15.88 0.72
C ASP A 510 -24.07 -14.82 0.26
N GLN A 511 -23.08 -14.54 1.12
CA GLN A 511 -21.83 -13.86 0.78
C GLN A 511 -20.68 -14.80 1.09
N ILE A 512 -19.93 -15.21 0.07
CA ILE A 512 -18.86 -16.20 0.21
C ILE A 512 -17.58 -15.68 -0.42
N PHE A 513 -16.54 -15.61 0.39
CA PHE A 513 -15.18 -15.30 -0.02
C PHE A 513 -14.35 -16.58 0.07
N MET A 514 -13.59 -16.88 -0.97
CA MET A 514 -12.71 -18.03 -1.02
C MET A 514 -11.33 -17.64 -1.53
N GLU A 515 -10.29 -18.17 -0.91
CA GLU A 515 -8.93 -18.18 -1.43
C GLU A 515 -8.54 -19.66 -1.59
N LEU A 516 -8.52 -20.15 -2.83
CA LEU A 516 -8.32 -21.57 -3.16
C LEU A 516 -6.85 -21.95 -3.28
N ASN A 517 -5.94 -20.97 -3.32
CA ASN A 517 -4.51 -21.18 -3.34
C ASN A 517 -3.84 -20.30 -2.27
N TRP A 518 -4.29 -20.47 -1.02
CA TRP A 518 -3.82 -19.67 0.11
C TRP A 518 -2.38 -20.03 0.46
N ARG A 519 -1.35 -19.21 0.18
CA ARG A 519 0.07 -19.65 0.17
C ARG A 519 0.97 -19.11 1.32
N PRO A 520 0.65 -19.26 2.62
CA PRO A 520 1.33 -18.61 3.76
C PRO A 520 2.79 -19.06 4.03
N LEU A 521 3.35 -19.99 3.26
CA LEU A 521 4.68 -20.53 3.54
C LEU A 521 5.75 -19.58 3.03
N HIS A 522 6.35 -18.85 3.97
CA HIS A 522 7.45 -17.93 3.71
C HIS A 522 8.76 -18.69 3.43
N GLY A 523 9.14 -18.76 2.16
CA GLY A 523 10.55 -18.83 1.76
C GLY A 523 11.09 -17.42 1.53
N SER A 524 12.37 -17.18 1.78
CA SER A 524 13.06 -15.92 1.42
C SER A 524 13.28 -15.77 -0.10
N ALA A 525 12.66 -16.62 -0.91
CA ALA A 525 12.80 -16.65 -2.36
C ALA A 525 11.81 -15.64 -2.97
N LYS A 526 12.31 -14.86 -3.93
CA LYS A 526 11.55 -13.87 -4.71
C LYS A 526 10.51 -14.57 -5.61
N PRO A 527 9.52 -13.86 -6.20
CA PRO A 527 8.57 -14.48 -7.10
C PRO A 527 9.32 -15.19 -8.23
N ASP A 528 9.13 -16.50 -8.34
CA ASP A 528 9.76 -17.34 -9.34
C ASP A 528 8.89 -18.60 -9.47
N PRO A 529 8.41 -18.94 -10.69
CA PRO A 529 7.75 -20.21 -11.00
C PRO A 529 8.43 -21.46 -10.46
N ASN A 530 9.75 -21.40 -10.23
CA ASN A 530 10.53 -22.51 -9.73
C ASN A 530 10.59 -22.60 -8.19
N ASN A 531 10.16 -21.56 -7.46
CA ASN A 531 10.26 -21.45 -6.01
C ASN A 531 8.91 -21.42 -5.28
N GLU A 532 7.82 -21.71 -5.99
CA GLU A 532 6.46 -21.65 -5.44
C GLU A 532 6.16 -22.75 -4.44
N ILE A 533 5.52 -22.35 -3.34
CA ILE A 533 5.06 -23.29 -2.32
C ILE A 533 3.54 -23.28 -2.28
N VAL A 534 2.93 -24.21 -3.02
CA VAL A 534 1.50 -24.52 -2.87
C VAL A 534 1.32 -25.27 -1.55
N ASN A 535 0.65 -24.65 -0.59
CA ASN A 535 0.40 -25.27 0.71
C ASN A 535 -0.83 -26.21 0.70
N ASN A 536 -1.56 -26.26 -0.42
CA ASN A 536 -2.74 -27.09 -0.61
C ASN A 536 -3.85 -26.75 0.39
N VAL A 537 -4.19 -25.46 0.56
CA VAL A 537 -5.24 -25.02 1.48
C VAL A 537 -6.18 -24.03 0.81
N ALA A 538 -7.48 -24.24 1.02
CA ALA A 538 -8.49 -23.23 0.79
C ALA A 538 -8.87 -22.53 2.11
N ARG A 539 -9.01 -21.21 2.07
CA ARG A 539 -9.64 -20.40 3.12
C ARG A 539 -11.01 -19.96 2.64
N ILE A 540 -12.00 -20.05 3.51
CA ILE A 540 -13.38 -19.70 3.18
C ILE A 540 -13.95 -18.84 4.30
N HIS A 541 -14.63 -17.77 3.91
CA HIS A 541 -15.52 -17.01 4.78
C HIS A 541 -16.90 -16.99 4.13
N HIS A 542 -17.90 -17.55 4.82
CA HIS A 542 -19.29 -17.61 4.38
C HIS A 542 -20.16 -16.91 5.42
N SER A 543 -20.69 -15.77 5.02
CA SER A 543 -21.60 -14.96 5.81
C SER A 543 -23.00 -14.97 5.20
N THR A 544 -24.00 -14.94 6.08
CA THR A 544 -25.42 -14.72 5.75
C THR A 544 -26.02 -13.76 6.78
N ALA A 545 -27.30 -13.41 6.61
CA ALA A 545 -28.02 -12.67 7.63
C ALA A 545 -28.11 -13.37 9.00
N THR A 546 -27.83 -14.68 9.10
CA THR A 546 -28.06 -15.47 10.33
C THR A 546 -26.82 -16.14 10.90
N PHE A 547 -25.74 -16.27 10.13
CA PHE A 547 -24.49 -16.86 10.61
C PHE A 547 -23.28 -16.27 9.90
N ASP A 548 -22.13 -16.41 10.56
CA ASP A 548 -20.79 -16.17 10.01
C ASP A 548 -19.96 -17.46 10.21
N ARG A 549 -19.37 -17.99 9.14
CA ARG A 549 -18.59 -19.22 9.11
C ARG A 549 -17.24 -18.99 8.45
N ILE A 550 -16.18 -19.34 9.17
CA ILE A 550 -14.80 -19.30 8.67
C ILE A 550 -14.25 -20.72 8.67
N ALA A 551 -13.72 -21.17 7.54
CA ALA A 551 -13.15 -22.50 7.37
C ALA A 551 -11.77 -22.46 6.73
N THR A 552 -10.98 -23.49 7.04
CA THR A 552 -9.69 -23.77 6.42
C THR A 552 -9.69 -25.23 6.00
N ILE A 553 -9.61 -25.48 4.70
CA ILE A 553 -9.78 -26.81 4.11
C ILE A 553 -8.46 -27.25 3.49
N SER A 554 -8.00 -28.46 3.83
CA SER A 554 -6.88 -29.08 3.14
C SER A 554 -7.32 -29.59 1.77
N MET A 555 -6.63 -29.19 0.71
CA MET A 555 -6.91 -29.53 -0.68
C MET A 555 -5.84 -30.49 -1.25
N PRO A 556 -6.02 -31.81 -1.19
CA PRO A 556 -5.00 -32.76 -1.62
C PRO A 556 -4.53 -32.54 -3.08
N HIS A 557 -3.23 -32.77 -3.31
CA HIS A 557 -2.55 -32.57 -4.60
C HIS A 557 -2.75 -33.73 -5.59
N ASP A 558 -3.28 -34.88 -5.16
CA ASP A 558 -3.43 -36.05 -6.03
C ASP A 558 -4.76 -36.02 -6.82
N ALA A 559 -4.67 -36.00 -8.15
CA ALA A 559 -5.81 -36.06 -9.06
C ALA A 559 -6.77 -37.26 -8.81
N ALA A 560 -6.34 -38.26 -8.03
CA ALA A 560 -7.15 -39.41 -7.63
C ALA A 560 -8.30 -39.05 -6.65
N THR A 561 -8.22 -37.93 -5.92
CA THR A 561 -9.25 -37.51 -4.95
C THR A 561 -10.36 -36.63 -5.55
N GLY A 562 -10.21 -36.16 -6.79
CA GLY A 562 -11.31 -35.58 -7.58
C GLY A 562 -12.49 -36.55 -7.75
N ALA A 563 -12.25 -37.86 -7.66
CA ALA A 563 -13.29 -38.88 -7.72
C ALA A 563 -13.97 -39.22 -6.38
N SER A 564 -13.47 -38.74 -5.23
CA SER A 564 -14.02 -39.08 -3.91
C SER A 564 -14.31 -37.89 -2.98
N GLY A 565 -13.85 -36.67 -3.28
CA GLY A 565 -14.00 -35.53 -2.36
C GLY A 565 -14.19 -34.13 -2.96
N ALA A 566 -14.03 -33.91 -4.27
CA ALA A 566 -14.20 -32.60 -4.94
C ALA A 566 -13.17 -31.50 -4.59
N TYR A 567 -11.94 -31.88 -4.21
CA TYR A 567 -10.86 -30.94 -3.90
C TYR A 567 -9.61 -31.27 -4.70
N THR A 568 -9.09 -30.30 -5.44
CA THR A 568 -7.74 -30.41 -6.02
C THR A 568 -7.10 -29.03 -6.02
N SER A 569 -5.90 -28.92 -5.47
CA SER A 569 -5.08 -27.72 -5.64
C SER A 569 -4.37 -27.67 -6.99
N GLY A 570 -4.24 -28.81 -7.68
CA GLY A 570 -3.37 -28.90 -8.86
C GLY A 570 -1.93 -28.45 -8.57
N PRO A 571 -1.01 -28.57 -9.53
CA PRO A 571 0.25 -27.82 -9.49
C PRO A 571 0.00 -26.31 -9.57
N TYR A 572 1.02 -25.51 -9.29
CA TYR A 572 0.94 -24.08 -9.53
C TYR A 572 0.59 -23.74 -10.98
N GLY A 573 -0.17 -22.66 -11.20
CA GLY A 573 -0.56 -22.21 -12.54
C GLY A 573 -1.53 -23.20 -13.21
N THR A 574 -2.26 -23.98 -12.41
CA THR A 574 -3.22 -24.96 -12.93
C THR A 574 -4.63 -24.72 -12.39
N GLN A 575 -5.44 -25.78 -12.36
CA GLN A 575 -6.81 -25.70 -11.94
C GLN A 575 -6.95 -25.98 -10.44
N TYR A 576 -7.56 -25.04 -9.73
CA TYR A 576 -7.95 -25.16 -8.32
C TYR A 576 -9.44 -25.49 -8.25
N ILE A 577 -9.82 -26.49 -7.46
CA ILE A 577 -11.22 -26.91 -7.27
C ILE A 577 -11.52 -27.02 -5.78
N CYS A 578 -12.59 -26.36 -5.36
CA CYS A 578 -13.08 -26.44 -3.99
C CYS A 578 -14.59 -26.55 -3.95
N ARG A 579 -15.09 -27.43 -3.09
CA ARG A 579 -16.51 -27.54 -2.78
C ARG A 579 -16.81 -26.99 -1.40
N TRP A 580 -17.87 -26.19 -1.32
CA TRP A 580 -18.41 -25.61 -0.09
C TRP A 580 -19.94 -25.63 -0.11
N GLY A 581 -20.55 -26.52 0.66
CA GLY A 581 -22.00 -26.68 0.65
C GLY A 581 -22.55 -26.97 -0.75
N LYS A 582 -23.43 -26.09 -1.24
CA LYS A 582 -24.05 -26.14 -2.58
C LYS A 582 -23.16 -25.60 -3.70
N TYR A 583 -21.98 -25.07 -3.37
CA TYR A 583 -21.09 -24.42 -4.32
C TYR A 583 -19.94 -25.36 -4.68
N LEU A 584 -19.72 -25.54 -5.98
CA LEU A 584 -18.52 -26.15 -6.55
C LEU A 584 -17.79 -25.10 -7.38
N VAL A 585 -16.64 -24.68 -6.90
CA VAL A 585 -15.84 -23.59 -7.48
C VAL A 585 -14.62 -24.19 -8.17
N ALA A 586 -14.36 -23.75 -9.39
CA ALA A 586 -13.13 -24.07 -10.11
C ALA A 586 -12.51 -22.80 -10.68
N LEU A 587 -11.21 -22.61 -10.43
CA LEU A 587 -10.38 -21.56 -11.02
C LEU A 587 -9.36 -22.21 -11.93
N ASN A 588 -9.20 -21.72 -13.15
CA ASN A 588 -8.27 -22.22 -14.14
C ASN A 588 -7.32 -21.11 -14.56
N TRP A 589 -6.08 -21.20 -14.09
CA TRP A 589 -5.00 -20.27 -14.44
C TRP A 589 -4.11 -20.78 -15.59
N GLN A 590 -4.65 -21.70 -16.40
CA GLN A 590 -3.98 -22.18 -17.59
C GLN A 590 -4.40 -21.36 -18.80
N SER A 591 -3.47 -21.22 -19.75
CA SER A 591 -3.72 -20.63 -21.07
C SER A 591 -4.65 -21.46 -21.97
N ALA A 592 -5.11 -22.63 -21.51
CA ALA A 592 -6.02 -23.51 -22.23
C ALA A 592 -7.24 -23.87 -21.36
N ASP A 593 -8.37 -24.11 -22.01
CA ASP A 593 -9.58 -24.57 -21.32
C ASP A 593 -9.34 -25.90 -20.61
N ALA A 594 -9.87 -26.00 -19.40
CA ALA A 594 -9.86 -27.19 -18.57
C ALA A 594 -11.27 -27.77 -18.42
N THR A 595 -11.39 -28.88 -17.69
CA THR A 595 -12.69 -29.51 -17.40
C THR A 595 -12.80 -29.84 -15.93
N LEU A 596 -13.89 -29.40 -15.31
CA LEU A 596 -14.30 -29.77 -13.96
C LEU A 596 -15.15 -31.05 -14.02
N THR A 597 -14.71 -32.12 -13.36
CA THR A 597 -15.53 -33.33 -13.22
C THR A 597 -16.46 -33.18 -12.02
N LEU A 598 -17.75 -33.49 -12.21
CA LEU A 598 -18.73 -33.36 -11.13
C LEU A 598 -18.53 -34.42 -10.04
N PRO A 599 -18.67 -34.05 -8.75
CA PRO A 599 -18.60 -35.00 -7.64
C PRO A 599 -19.70 -36.07 -7.73
N PRO A 600 -19.45 -37.31 -7.28
CA PRO A 600 -20.43 -38.41 -7.39
C PRO A 600 -21.78 -38.17 -6.70
N ASP A 601 -21.81 -37.29 -5.70
CA ASP A 601 -23.01 -36.92 -4.95
C ASP A 601 -23.76 -35.73 -5.57
N MET A 602 -23.14 -35.01 -6.50
CA MET A 602 -23.75 -33.90 -7.25
C MET A 602 -24.38 -34.41 -8.56
N THR A 603 -25.32 -35.36 -8.43
CA THR A 603 -25.88 -36.13 -9.56
C THR A 603 -27.38 -35.95 -9.77
N ARG A 604 -28.00 -34.96 -9.11
CA ARG A 604 -29.44 -34.74 -9.15
C ARG A 604 -29.78 -33.27 -9.25
N GLY A 605 -30.89 -32.96 -9.91
CA GLY A 605 -31.37 -31.58 -10.04
C GLY A 605 -30.59 -30.80 -11.10
N THR A 606 -30.53 -29.48 -10.90
CA THR A 606 -29.91 -28.54 -11.84
C THR A 606 -28.79 -27.78 -11.15
N GLY A 607 -27.67 -27.61 -11.83
CA GLY A 607 -26.60 -26.72 -11.42
C GLY A 607 -26.61 -25.47 -12.29
N ILE A 608 -26.42 -24.30 -11.70
CA ILE A 608 -26.24 -23.06 -12.46
C ILE A 608 -24.81 -22.58 -12.24
N ASP A 609 -24.07 -22.40 -13.33
CA ASP A 609 -22.81 -21.67 -13.27
C ASP A 609 -23.12 -20.18 -13.12
N LEU A 610 -22.84 -19.63 -11.94
CA LEU A 610 -23.10 -18.24 -11.59
C LEU A 610 -22.24 -17.25 -12.38
N VAL A 611 -21.15 -17.72 -13.02
CA VAL A 611 -20.28 -16.88 -13.86
C VAL A 611 -20.89 -16.69 -15.26
N SER A 612 -21.25 -17.78 -15.94
CA SER A 612 -21.79 -17.72 -17.31
C SER A 612 -23.32 -17.66 -17.39
N GLY A 613 -24.02 -17.96 -16.30
CA GLY A 613 -25.47 -18.18 -16.28
C GLY A 613 -25.91 -19.51 -16.90
N THR A 614 -24.98 -20.38 -17.30
CA THR A 614 -25.30 -21.66 -17.95
C THR A 614 -25.92 -22.62 -16.94
N THR A 615 -27.03 -23.24 -17.32
CA THR A 615 -27.69 -24.28 -16.52
C THR A 615 -27.31 -25.67 -17.02
N TYR A 616 -26.94 -26.54 -16.09
CA TYR A 616 -26.56 -27.93 -16.31
C TYR A 616 -27.58 -28.87 -15.65
N ASP A 617 -27.98 -29.92 -16.36
CA ASP A 617 -28.71 -31.05 -15.76
C ASP A 617 -27.69 -31.97 -15.08
N LEU A 618 -27.66 -31.96 -13.75
CA LEU A 618 -26.67 -32.71 -12.96
C LEU A 618 -26.87 -34.23 -13.05
N SER A 619 -28.02 -34.69 -13.55
CA SER A 619 -28.28 -36.13 -13.74
C SER A 619 -27.62 -36.69 -15.01
N SER A 620 -27.30 -35.83 -15.98
CA SER A 620 -26.72 -36.20 -17.27
C SER A 620 -25.36 -35.55 -17.55
N THR A 621 -25.04 -34.47 -16.83
CA THR A 621 -23.74 -33.81 -16.90
C THR A 621 -22.73 -34.56 -16.04
N THR A 622 -21.56 -34.87 -16.59
CA THR A 622 -20.44 -35.46 -15.83
C THR A 622 -19.24 -34.52 -15.76
N GLN A 623 -19.14 -33.58 -16.70
CA GLN A 623 -18.06 -32.61 -16.82
C GLN A 623 -18.60 -31.24 -17.22
N VAL A 624 -17.97 -30.20 -16.69
CA VAL A 624 -18.27 -28.79 -16.97
C VAL A 624 -16.98 -28.14 -17.51
N PRO A 625 -17.01 -27.41 -18.63
CA PRO A 625 -15.84 -26.69 -19.13
C PRO A 625 -15.47 -25.56 -18.18
N VAL A 626 -14.17 -25.37 -17.95
CA VAL A 626 -13.63 -24.23 -17.19
C VAL A 626 -12.72 -23.45 -18.13
N PRO A 627 -13.06 -22.19 -18.47
CA PRO A 627 -12.32 -21.43 -19.48
C PRO A 627 -10.87 -21.18 -19.05
N ALA A 628 -9.97 -21.02 -20.02
CA ALA A 628 -8.63 -20.48 -19.80
C ALA A 628 -8.68 -19.14 -19.06
N ASP A 629 -7.74 -18.92 -18.14
CA ASP A 629 -7.62 -17.68 -17.33
C ASP A 629 -8.96 -17.19 -16.75
N GLY A 630 -9.76 -18.16 -16.28
CA GLY A 630 -11.11 -17.94 -15.81
C GLY A 630 -11.57 -18.96 -14.76
N GLY A 631 -12.88 -19.08 -14.57
CA GLY A 631 -13.42 -19.97 -13.56
C GLY A 631 -14.90 -20.26 -13.74
N VAL A 632 -15.39 -21.19 -12.94
CA VAL A 632 -16.79 -21.62 -12.84
C VAL A 632 -17.19 -21.63 -11.38
N VAL A 633 -18.40 -21.14 -11.09
CA VAL A 633 -19.02 -21.25 -9.77
C VAL A 633 -20.35 -21.94 -9.95
N LEU A 634 -20.35 -23.27 -9.80
CA LEU A 634 -21.54 -24.09 -9.99
C LEU A 634 -22.34 -24.18 -8.69
N TYR A 635 -23.54 -23.62 -8.69
CA TYR A 635 -24.51 -23.69 -7.59
C TYR A 635 -25.53 -24.80 -7.80
N GLU A 636 -25.64 -25.73 -6.86
CA GLU A 636 -26.63 -26.81 -6.85
C GLU A 636 -28.00 -26.32 -6.31
N ASN A 637 -29.01 -26.27 -7.19
CA ASN A 637 -30.37 -25.85 -6.84
C ASN A 637 -31.14 -26.91 -6.06
#